data_AF-E1IEV8-F1
#
_entry.id   AF-E1IEV8-F1
#
_cell.length_a   1.000
_cell.length_b   1.000
_cell.length_c   1.000
_cell.angle_alpha   90.00
_cell.angle_beta   90.00
_cell.angle_gamma   90.00
#
_symmetry.space_group_name_H-M   'P 1'
#
loop_
_entity.id
_entity.type
_entity.pdbx_description
1 polymer ?
#
loop_
_entity_poly.entity_id
_entity_poly.type
_entity_poly.pdbx_seq_one_letter_code
_entity_poly.pdbx_strand_id
1 'polypeptide(L)'
;MATSGFADLEIGLYRRDAESFTVELRYTRPDDAADIRLSTDRPALASFDLPALIALHMDHEAYGKALSGMLFAQPEVLAAFAEARATTAAQDGVLRIRLFLDPSAPELQSIRWELLRDPKDGAPLFTGERVLFSRFLSSNDWGPVRLRPQSDLRALVVVANPANLESKFRLHPVDVAAEVARARAGMGEAISVTALASDGATRASLDAIITALRDNYDLLYIVAHGVLTPKGKPMLFLEDGNGQTAPTDGIDLVTRINELRERPRLIVLASCESAAEPNPNDGGPLTALGPRLARAGIPAVLAMQGKISMQTVERFMPVFFRELRKDGMIDRAMAVARGTVRDAADHWMPVLYMRLRNGQIWYVPSFSGDSNLEKWPALIGNIRDGLCTPILGPQMNESLVGPPRHAAEVLAEKYRFPMAPDQRDQLPQVAEFLTVNQDAQLPRRELNTYMRNELLLRFGDQLADLKPDASLEDTFAAVGKLRRNQNPADPYKVLADLPFRIYISAGTDNLLVEALRAAGKDPKVEICRWNERLMRFPSVLDNPNYTPSPEQPLIFYLFGVTKVPDSLVLTEDDYFDYLIGVTRNKKWIPPVVSDALADSGLLFLGFRLEDWSFRVLFRSIISPEGRQRRSRYANIAGQILPEEGLFLDPERARRYMESYLRGSEISLFWGSIEDFMQELHRKWSEAGPAPVAAADENPFF
;
A
#
# COMPACT_ATOMS: atom_id res chain seq x y z
N MET A 1 -11.50 17.50 -14.54
CA MET A 1 -12.82 17.24 -13.93
C MET A 1 -12.60 17.20 -12.43
N ALA A 2 -13.43 17.89 -11.64
CA ALA A 2 -13.35 17.81 -10.19
C ALA A 2 -13.47 16.34 -9.76
N THR A 3 -12.51 15.83 -9.00
CA THR A 3 -12.59 14.50 -8.41
C THR A 3 -13.81 14.46 -7.49
N SER A 4 -14.87 13.78 -7.92
CA SER A 4 -16.06 13.52 -7.11
C SER A 4 -15.65 12.86 -5.80
N GLY A 5 -16.01 13.45 -4.66
CA GLY A 5 -15.73 12.87 -3.35
C GLY A 5 -16.47 11.54 -3.15
N PHE A 6 -15.82 10.58 -2.48
CA PHE A 6 -16.46 9.35 -2.05
C PHE A 6 -17.04 9.53 -0.65
N ALA A 7 -18.29 9.11 -0.46
CA ALA A 7 -18.88 8.95 0.86
C ALA A 7 -19.00 7.45 1.17
N ASP A 8 -18.80 7.05 2.41
CA ASP A 8 -18.86 5.64 2.81
C ASP A 8 -20.05 5.39 3.72
N LEU A 9 -20.86 4.38 3.41
CA LEU A 9 -21.92 3.86 4.26
C LEU A 9 -21.63 2.39 4.58
N GLU A 10 -21.25 2.11 5.81
CA GLU A 10 -21.16 0.74 6.33
C GLU A 10 -22.53 0.30 6.86
N ILE A 11 -23.00 -0.84 6.37
CA ILE A 11 -24.21 -1.53 6.86
C ILE A 11 -23.74 -2.80 7.54
N GLY A 12 -23.70 -2.79 8.87
CA GLY A 12 -23.32 -3.95 9.69
C GLY A 12 -24.53 -4.76 10.12
N LEU A 13 -24.51 -6.06 9.83
CA LEU A 13 -25.52 -7.02 10.28
C LEU A 13 -24.89 -7.98 11.30
N TYR A 14 -25.37 -7.89 12.55
CA TYR A 14 -24.87 -8.67 13.68
C TYR A 14 -25.96 -9.58 14.21
N ARG A 15 -25.67 -10.87 14.39
CA ARG A 15 -26.66 -11.80 14.94
C ARG A 15 -27.06 -11.35 16.35
N ARG A 16 -28.37 -11.22 16.56
CA ARG A 16 -28.95 -10.99 17.89
C ARG A 16 -29.51 -12.28 18.46
N ASP A 17 -30.30 -13.00 17.66
CA ASP A 17 -30.87 -14.30 18.00
C ASP A 17 -30.99 -15.20 16.75
N ALA A 18 -31.83 -16.23 16.79
CA ALA A 18 -31.97 -17.19 15.70
C ALA A 18 -32.60 -16.57 14.43
N GLU A 19 -33.44 -15.54 14.57
CA GLU A 19 -34.26 -14.99 13.49
C GLU A 19 -34.03 -13.49 13.24
N SER A 20 -33.36 -12.80 14.17
CA SER A 20 -33.15 -11.35 14.11
C SER A 20 -31.67 -10.93 14.14
N PHE A 21 -31.40 -9.83 13.44
CA PHE A 21 -30.08 -9.22 13.29
C PHE A 21 -30.15 -7.75 13.67
N THR A 22 -29.17 -7.29 14.45
CA THR A 22 -28.95 -5.86 14.68
C THR A 22 -28.37 -5.23 13.42
N VAL A 23 -28.95 -4.11 12.99
CA VAL A 23 -28.47 -3.30 11.87
C VAL A 23 -27.75 -2.08 12.44
N GLU A 24 -26.45 -1.95 12.16
CA GLU A 24 -25.68 -0.75 12.43
C GLU A 24 -25.35 0.00 11.14
N LEU A 25 -25.59 1.31 11.13
CA LEU A 25 -25.25 2.18 10.01
C LEU A 25 -24.17 3.17 10.45
N ARG A 26 -23.05 3.20 9.74
CA ARG A 26 -21.97 4.18 9.94
C ARG A 26 -21.73 4.90 8.64
N TYR A 27 -21.87 6.23 8.67
CA TYR A 27 -21.68 7.07 7.51
C TYR A 27 -20.47 7.99 7.70
N THR A 28 -19.56 7.97 6.74
CA THR A 28 -18.37 8.81 6.69
C THR A 28 -18.51 9.76 5.49
N ARG A 29 -18.40 11.06 5.73
CA ARG A 29 -18.54 12.08 4.67
C ARG A 29 -17.20 12.28 3.95
N PRO A 30 -17.20 12.72 2.67
CA PRO A 30 -15.97 12.96 1.90
C PRO A 30 -14.99 13.97 2.54
N ASP A 31 -15.50 14.86 3.41
CA ASP A 31 -14.74 15.92 4.08
C ASP A 31 -14.77 15.83 5.62
N ASP A 32 -15.30 14.74 6.20
CA ASP A 32 -15.37 14.53 7.65
C ASP A 32 -14.93 13.11 8.02
N ALA A 33 -13.89 13.01 8.86
CA ALA A 33 -13.31 11.75 9.30
C ALA A 33 -14.06 11.17 10.51
N ALA A 34 -15.02 11.93 11.07
CA ALA A 34 -15.91 11.45 12.09
C ALA A 34 -16.95 10.51 11.47
N ASP A 35 -16.96 9.26 11.92
CA ASP A 35 -18.05 8.35 11.64
C ASP A 35 -19.31 8.88 12.33
N ILE A 36 -20.32 9.24 11.53
CA ILE A 36 -21.64 9.56 12.05
C ILE A 36 -22.36 8.23 12.17
N ARG A 37 -22.53 7.77 13.42
CA ARG A 37 -23.44 6.67 13.70
C ARG A 37 -24.85 7.18 13.44
N LEU A 38 -25.49 6.66 12.40
CA LEU A 38 -26.84 7.06 12.01
C LEU A 38 -27.92 6.27 12.80
N SER A 39 -27.51 5.35 13.68
CA SER A 39 -28.44 4.63 14.57
C SER A 39 -28.75 5.41 15.85
N THR A 40 -30.05 5.48 16.16
CA THR A 40 -30.65 6.06 17.35
C THR A 40 -30.34 5.25 18.63
N ASP A 41 -30.75 5.72 19.81
CA ASP A 41 -30.50 5.12 21.14
C ASP A 41 -30.95 3.63 21.29
N ARG A 42 -31.62 3.04 20.28
CA ARG A 42 -32.01 1.63 20.24
C ARG A 42 -31.47 0.94 18.98
N PRO A 43 -30.94 -0.29 19.09
CA PRO A 43 -30.46 -1.04 17.93
C PRO A 43 -31.62 -1.37 16.98
N ALA A 44 -31.53 -0.91 15.73
CA ALA A 44 -32.47 -1.29 14.69
C ALA A 44 -32.33 -2.78 14.38
N LEU A 45 -33.44 -3.44 14.02
CA LEU A 45 -33.47 -4.89 13.77
C LEU A 45 -33.96 -5.19 12.36
N ALA A 46 -33.32 -6.17 11.73
CA ALA A 46 -33.79 -6.80 10.51
C ALA A 46 -34.01 -8.30 10.75
N SER A 47 -34.97 -8.87 10.01
CA SER A 47 -35.19 -10.32 9.92
C SER A 47 -35.30 -10.69 8.45
N PHE A 48 -34.68 -11.81 8.07
CA PHE A 48 -34.61 -12.26 6.69
C PHE A 48 -35.29 -13.61 6.56
N ASP A 49 -36.46 -13.63 5.90
CA ASP A 49 -37.18 -14.86 5.58
C ASP A 49 -36.50 -15.56 4.41
N LEU A 50 -35.50 -16.40 4.73
CA LEU A 50 -34.74 -17.17 3.75
C LEU A 50 -35.65 -18.09 2.90
N PRO A 51 -36.61 -18.84 3.47
CA PRO A 51 -37.57 -19.61 2.67
C PRO A 51 -38.32 -18.76 1.63
N ALA A 52 -38.79 -17.56 2.00
CA ALA A 52 -39.47 -16.67 1.05
C ALA A 52 -38.52 -16.18 -0.05
N LEU A 53 -37.28 -15.82 0.29
CA LEU A 53 -36.26 -15.43 -0.69
C LEU A 53 -35.92 -16.60 -1.63
N ILE A 54 -35.81 -17.82 -1.11
CA ILE A 54 -35.59 -19.03 -1.91
C ILE A 54 -36.76 -19.29 -2.86
N ALA A 55 -38.01 -19.12 -2.41
CA ALA A 55 -39.16 -19.26 -3.29
C ALA A 55 -39.13 -18.28 -4.47
N LEU A 56 -38.49 -17.11 -4.30
CA LEU A 56 -38.34 -16.07 -5.32
C LEU A 56 -37.05 -16.19 -6.16
N HIS A 57 -36.26 -17.26 -6.02
CA HIS A 57 -34.93 -17.35 -6.63
C HIS A 57 -34.89 -17.22 -8.17
N MET A 58 -36.00 -17.48 -8.87
CA MET A 58 -36.14 -17.31 -10.32
C MET A 58 -36.69 -15.93 -10.74
N ASP A 59 -37.31 -15.20 -9.81
CA ASP A 59 -37.82 -13.85 -10.04
C ASP A 59 -36.93 -12.84 -9.31
N HIS A 60 -35.85 -12.42 -9.98
CA HIS A 60 -34.87 -11.51 -9.40
C HIS A 60 -35.44 -10.15 -9.03
N GLU A 61 -36.51 -9.70 -9.70
CA GLU A 61 -37.18 -8.45 -9.36
C GLU A 61 -37.95 -8.59 -8.05
N ALA A 62 -38.78 -9.62 -7.94
CA ALA A 62 -39.52 -9.90 -6.70
C ALA A 62 -38.57 -10.21 -5.54
N TYR A 63 -37.50 -10.98 -5.78
CA TYR A 63 -36.44 -11.25 -4.81
C TYR A 63 -35.84 -9.95 -4.27
N GLY A 64 -35.42 -9.05 -5.17
CA GLY A 64 -34.82 -7.77 -4.80
C GLY A 64 -35.78 -6.87 -4.01
N LYS A 65 -37.08 -6.84 -4.40
CA LYS A 65 -38.12 -6.10 -3.66
C LYS A 65 -38.33 -6.67 -2.26
N ALA A 66 -38.43 -7.99 -2.14
CA ALA A 66 -38.59 -8.67 -0.84
C ALA A 66 -37.39 -8.41 0.07
N LEU A 67 -36.16 -8.58 -0.45
CA LEU A 67 -34.94 -8.34 0.31
C LEU A 67 -34.80 -6.88 0.77
N SER A 68 -35.06 -5.92 -0.11
CA SER A 68 -35.07 -4.50 0.28
C SER A 68 -36.14 -4.20 1.32
N GLY A 69 -37.33 -4.80 1.20
CA GLY A 69 -38.39 -4.68 2.20
C GLY A 69 -37.99 -5.24 3.57
N MET A 70 -37.23 -6.33 3.61
CA MET A 70 -36.70 -6.91 4.85
C MET A 70 -35.60 -6.05 5.48
N LEU A 71 -34.65 -5.55 4.69
CA LEU A 71 -33.53 -4.74 5.20
C LEU A 71 -33.98 -3.35 5.69
N PHE A 72 -34.86 -2.69 4.93
CA PHE A 72 -35.34 -1.34 5.21
C PHE A 72 -36.70 -1.31 5.93
N ALA A 73 -37.10 -2.42 6.57
CA ALA A 73 -38.38 -2.53 7.28
C ALA A 73 -38.51 -1.50 8.42
N GLN A 74 -37.41 -1.23 9.11
CA GLN A 74 -37.36 -0.25 10.20
C GLN A 74 -37.26 1.17 9.63
N PRO A 75 -38.13 2.11 10.03
CA PRO A 75 -38.09 3.49 9.56
C PRO A 75 -36.75 4.18 9.76
N GLU A 76 -36.03 3.86 10.85
CA GLU A 76 -34.73 4.43 11.17
C GLU A 76 -33.65 4.01 10.15
N VAL A 77 -33.65 2.74 9.73
CA VAL A 77 -32.69 2.22 8.73
C VAL A 77 -32.97 2.84 7.36
N LEU A 78 -34.26 2.94 6.99
CA LEU A 78 -34.68 3.57 5.75
C LEU A 78 -34.31 5.07 5.72
N ALA A 79 -34.58 5.80 6.81
CA ALA A 79 -34.28 7.23 6.91
C ALA A 79 -32.78 7.50 6.82
N ALA A 80 -31.98 6.75 7.58
CA ALA A 80 -30.52 6.87 7.57
C ALA A 80 -29.91 6.56 6.18
N PHE A 81 -30.39 5.51 5.50
CA PHE A 81 -29.97 5.21 4.13
C PHE A 81 -30.33 6.33 3.15
N ALA A 82 -31.55 6.87 3.25
CA ALA A 82 -32.01 7.97 2.43
C ALA A 82 -31.20 9.25 2.67
N GLU A 83 -30.86 9.56 3.93
CA GLU A 83 -30.02 10.70 4.30
C GLU A 83 -28.60 10.57 3.73
N ALA A 84 -27.97 9.41 3.88
CA ALA A 84 -26.65 9.14 3.32
C ALA A 84 -26.64 9.41 1.80
N ARG A 85 -27.62 8.83 1.07
CA ARG A 85 -27.73 9.03 -0.38
C ARG A 85 -28.02 10.48 -0.79
N ALA A 86 -28.93 11.15 -0.10
CA ALA A 86 -29.25 12.55 -0.40
C ALA A 86 -28.04 13.46 -0.17
N THR A 87 -27.31 13.23 0.92
CA THR A 87 -26.10 13.99 1.27
C THR A 87 -25.01 13.80 0.23
N THR A 88 -24.74 12.55 -0.18
CA THR A 88 -23.74 12.27 -1.22
C THR A 88 -24.14 12.86 -2.57
N ALA A 89 -25.41 12.71 -2.97
CA ALA A 89 -25.91 13.23 -4.25
C ALA A 89 -25.89 14.76 -4.31
N ALA A 90 -26.12 15.46 -3.19
CA ALA A 90 -26.05 16.93 -3.12
C ALA A 90 -24.65 17.47 -3.42
N GLN A 91 -23.61 16.64 -3.29
CA GLN A 91 -22.21 16.98 -3.58
C GLN A 91 -21.71 16.40 -4.91
N ASP A 92 -22.60 15.85 -5.74
CA ASP A 92 -22.26 15.09 -6.96
C ASP A 92 -21.22 13.99 -6.68
N GLY A 93 -21.28 13.40 -5.48
CA GLY A 93 -20.36 12.38 -5.00
C GLY A 93 -20.81 10.97 -5.36
N VAL A 94 -19.92 10.01 -5.09
CA VAL A 94 -20.18 8.57 -5.24
C VAL A 94 -20.35 7.94 -3.86
N LEU A 95 -21.42 7.16 -3.66
CA LEU A 95 -21.67 6.46 -2.40
C LEU A 95 -21.08 5.05 -2.43
N ARG A 96 -20.14 4.74 -1.56
CA ARG A 96 -19.64 3.39 -1.33
C ARG A 96 -20.42 2.72 -0.21
N ILE A 97 -21.06 1.60 -0.52
CA ILE A 97 -21.77 0.77 0.45
C ILE A 97 -20.91 -0.44 0.80
N ARG A 98 -20.59 -0.57 2.09
CA ARG A 98 -19.84 -1.68 2.67
C ARG A 98 -20.78 -2.52 3.51
N LEU A 99 -21.18 -3.68 3.01
CA LEU A 99 -22.05 -4.60 3.75
C LEU A 99 -21.20 -5.50 4.64
N PHE A 100 -21.16 -5.21 5.94
CA PHE A 100 -20.49 -6.04 6.93
C PHE A 100 -21.43 -7.13 7.42
N LEU A 101 -21.04 -8.39 7.25
CA LEU A 101 -21.80 -9.56 7.68
C LEU A 101 -21.05 -10.26 8.82
N ASP A 102 -21.64 -10.31 10.00
CA ASP A 102 -21.01 -10.91 11.17
C ASP A 102 -20.69 -12.40 10.94
N PRO A 103 -19.50 -12.90 11.36
CA PRO A 103 -19.12 -14.29 11.18
C PRO A 103 -20.05 -15.32 11.81
N SER A 104 -20.81 -14.94 12.85
CA SER A 104 -21.82 -15.79 13.47
C SER A 104 -23.07 -15.98 12.60
N ALA A 105 -23.22 -15.24 11.50
CA ALA A 105 -24.36 -15.27 10.57
C ALA A 105 -23.98 -15.79 9.17
N PRO A 106 -23.44 -17.02 9.03
CA PRO A 106 -23.00 -17.55 7.74
C PRO A 106 -24.14 -17.68 6.72
N GLU A 107 -25.38 -17.85 7.16
CA GLU A 107 -26.55 -17.91 6.26
C GLU A 107 -26.79 -16.62 5.49
N LEU A 108 -26.36 -15.46 6.02
CA LEU A 108 -26.49 -14.19 5.29
C LEU A 108 -25.56 -14.12 4.08
N GLN A 109 -24.56 -15.00 3.99
CA GLN A 109 -23.68 -15.06 2.82
C GLN A 109 -24.38 -15.65 1.58
N SER A 110 -25.45 -16.44 1.75
CA SER A 110 -26.19 -17.02 0.63
C SER A 110 -27.22 -16.06 0.02
N ILE A 111 -27.56 -14.97 0.72
CA ILE A 111 -28.44 -13.93 0.20
C ILE A 111 -27.77 -13.21 -0.99
N ARG A 112 -28.57 -12.89 -2.01
CA ARG A 112 -28.15 -12.17 -3.22
C ARG A 112 -28.25 -10.67 -3.00
N TRP A 113 -27.40 -10.12 -2.13
CA TRP A 113 -27.40 -8.70 -1.75
C TRP A 113 -27.23 -7.78 -2.96
N GLU A 114 -26.58 -8.25 -4.01
CA GLU A 114 -26.35 -7.57 -5.28
C GLU A 114 -27.67 -7.22 -6.00
N LEU A 115 -28.78 -7.88 -5.65
CA LEU A 115 -30.13 -7.60 -6.15
C LEU A 115 -30.92 -6.58 -5.33
N LEU A 116 -30.33 -5.97 -4.30
CA LEU A 116 -30.99 -4.92 -3.53
C LEU A 116 -31.50 -3.79 -4.45
N ARG A 117 -32.71 -3.35 -4.16
CA ARG A 117 -33.40 -2.25 -4.85
C ARG A 117 -33.52 -1.03 -3.96
N ASP A 118 -33.51 0.12 -4.62
CA ASP A 118 -33.71 1.41 -4.02
C ASP A 118 -35.10 1.48 -3.38
N PRO A 119 -35.22 1.74 -2.07
CA PRO A 119 -36.51 1.79 -1.41
C PRO A 119 -37.37 2.99 -1.85
N LYS A 120 -36.79 4.00 -2.54
CA LYS A 120 -37.52 5.18 -3.00
C LYS A 120 -38.25 4.95 -4.33
N ASP A 121 -37.58 4.35 -5.31
CA ASP A 121 -38.09 4.21 -6.68
C ASP A 121 -38.09 2.75 -7.20
N GLY A 122 -37.57 1.81 -6.43
CA GLY A 122 -37.49 0.39 -6.78
C GLY A 122 -36.41 0.05 -7.80
N ALA A 123 -35.56 1.00 -8.22
CA ALA A 123 -34.48 0.74 -9.18
C ALA A 123 -33.39 -0.16 -8.57
N PRO A 124 -32.68 -0.99 -9.36
CA PRO A 124 -31.55 -1.76 -8.86
C PRO A 124 -30.42 -0.84 -8.36
N LEU A 125 -29.93 -1.06 -7.13
CA LEU A 125 -28.94 -0.16 -6.51
C LEU A 125 -27.55 -0.26 -7.15
N PHE A 126 -27.13 -1.46 -7.55
CA PHE A 126 -25.72 -1.75 -7.83
C PHE A 126 -25.40 -2.00 -9.30
N THR A 127 -26.22 -1.49 -10.22
CA THR A 127 -26.02 -1.61 -11.67
C THR A 127 -25.61 -0.30 -12.35
N GLY A 128 -25.21 0.71 -11.55
CA GLY A 128 -24.72 2.00 -12.03
C GLY A 128 -23.48 2.46 -11.28
N GLU A 129 -22.94 3.62 -11.66
CA GLU A 129 -21.63 4.10 -11.19
C GLU A 129 -21.71 5.01 -9.95
N ARG A 130 -22.91 5.42 -9.54
CA ARG A 130 -23.14 6.30 -8.38
C ARG A 130 -23.09 5.58 -7.03
N VAL A 131 -23.22 4.25 -7.04
CA VAL A 131 -23.22 3.42 -5.84
C VAL A 131 -22.25 2.26 -6.03
N LEU A 132 -21.17 2.26 -5.25
CA LEU A 132 -20.19 1.17 -5.21
C LEU A 132 -20.61 0.17 -4.13
N PHE A 133 -20.40 -1.12 -4.35
CA PHE A 133 -20.84 -2.15 -3.41
C PHE A 133 -19.79 -3.23 -3.21
N SER A 134 -19.52 -3.53 -1.95
CA SER A 134 -18.69 -4.67 -1.54
C SER A 134 -19.24 -5.31 -0.27
N ARG A 135 -19.03 -6.63 -0.14
CA ARG A 135 -19.22 -7.36 1.10
C ARG A 135 -17.95 -7.22 1.94
N PHE A 136 -18.04 -6.48 3.03
CA PHE A 136 -16.92 -6.15 3.89
C PHE A 136 -16.73 -7.21 4.98
N LEU A 137 -15.50 -7.62 5.24
CA LEU A 137 -15.20 -8.68 6.21
C LEU A 137 -14.22 -8.18 7.26
N SER A 138 -14.46 -8.56 8.52
CA SER A 138 -13.42 -8.54 9.54
C SER A 138 -12.42 -9.65 9.23
N SER A 139 -11.14 -9.30 9.22
CA SER A 139 -10.06 -10.27 9.11
C SER A 139 -9.25 -10.21 10.41
N ASN A 140 -8.79 -11.39 10.86
CA ASN A 140 -7.89 -11.49 12.00
C ASN A 140 -6.45 -11.08 11.66
N ASP A 141 -6.19 -10.79 10.37
CA ASP A 141 -4.89 -10.34 9.89
C ASP A 141 -4.79 -8.82 9.99
N TRP A 142 -4.02 -8.33 10.96
CA TRP A 142 -3.76 -6.91 11.18
C TRP A 142 -2.63 -6.36 10.29
N GLY A 143 -2.08 -7.19 9.40
CA GLY A 143 -1.05 -6.76 8.46
C GLY A 143 -1.53 -5.61 7.56
N PRO A 144 -0.76 -4.50 7.43
CA PRO A 144 -1.11 -3.41 6.53
C PRO A 144 -1.05 -3.87 5.07
N VAL A 145 -1.95 -3.36 4.22
CA VAL A 145 -1.92 -3.65 2.79
C VAL A 145 -0.96 -2.66 2.13
N ARG A 146 0.21 -3.14 1.70
CA ARG A 146 1.24 -2.29 1.07
C ARG A 146 0.96 -2.09 -0.41
N LEU A 147 0.47 -0.90 -0.78
CA LEU A 147 0.30 -0.53 -2.19
C LEU A 147 1.62 -0.63 -2.97
N ARG A 148 1.52 -1.03 -4.24
CA ARG A 148 2.62 -1.08 -5.20
C ARG A 148 2.32 -0.17 -6.40
N PRO A 149 3.36 0.32 -7.10
CA PRO A 149 3.19 0.98 -8.38
C PRO A 149 2.45 0.08 -9.37
N GLN A 150 1.60 0.67 -10.23
CA GLN A 150 0.90 -0.09 -11.27
C GLN A 150 1.86 -0.85 -12.19
N SER A 151 2.99 -0.24 -12.56
CA SER A 151 4.00 -0.82 -13.44
C SER A 151 4.62 -2.11 -12.92
N ASP A 152 4.55 -2.33 -11.61
CA ASP A 152 5.15 -3.47 -10.93
C ASP A 152 4.18 -4.64 -10.78
N LEU A 153 2.90 -4.44 -11.11
CA LEU A 153 1.89 -5.45 -10.85
C LEU A 153 2.08 -6.66 -11.74
N ARG A 154 2.01 -7.82 -11.11
CA ARG A 154 2.09 -9.12 -11.78
C ARG A 154 0.82 -9.91 -11.56
N ALA A 155 0.30 -10.49 -12.64
CA ALA A 155 -0.86 -11.35 -12.61
C ALA A 155 -0.49 -12.79 -12.99
N LEU A 156 -0.90 -13.74 -12.16
CA LEU A 156 -0.93 -15.16 -12.48
C LEU A 156 -2.33 -15.52 -12.96
N VAL A 157 -2.46 -15.85 -14.25
CA VAL A 157 -3.71 -16.30 -14.86
C VAL A 157 -3.69 -17.80 -14.97
N VAL A 158 -4.56 -18.47 -14.22
CA VAL A 158 -4.69 -19.92 -14.16
C VAL A 158 -5.93 -20.33 -14.93
N VAL A 159 -5.78 -21.17 -15.96
CA VAL A 159 -6.91 -21.67 -16.74
C VAL A 159 -6.87 -23.19 -16.76
N ALA A 160 -7.75 -23.82 -15.98
CA ALA A 160 -7.84 -25.26 -15.86
C ALA A 160 -8.87 -25.84 -16.84
N ASN A 161 -8.40 -26.74 -17.72
CA ASN A 161 -9.21 -27.53 -18.63
C ASN A 161 -8.69 -28.99 -18.69
N PRO A 162 -8.85 -29.78 -17.62
CA PRO A 162 -8.40 -31.17 -17.62
C PRO A 162 -9.05 -32.02 -18.72
N ALA A 163 -8.28 -32.97 -19.28
CA ALA A 163 -8.67 -33.67 -20.52
C ALA A 163 -9.93 -34.54 -20.41
N ASN A 164 -10.31 -34.97 -19.20
CA ASN A 164 -11.46 -35.85 -18.96
C ASN A 164 -12.68 -35.15 -18.33
N LEU A 165 -12.77 -33.83 -18.38
CA LEU A 165 -13.91 -33.06 -17.85
C LEU A 165 -15.26 -33.53 -18.44
N GLU A 166 -15.38 -33.57 -19.76
CA GLU A 166 -16.63 -33.90 -20.44
C GLU A 166 -16.99 -35.38 -20.24
N SER A 167 -16.02 -36.27 -20.49
CA SER A 167 -16.24 -37.72 -20.45
C SER A 167 -16.54 -38.27 -19.05
N LYS A 168 -15.97 -37.68 -17.99
CA LYS A 168 -16.13 -38.16 -16.60
C LYS A 168 -17.11 -37.34 -15.78
N PHE A 169 -17.18 -36.03 -16.00
CA PHE A 169 -17.95 -35.11 -15.15
C PHE A 169 -19.06 -34.36 -15.91
N ARG A 170 -19.19 -34.55 -17.24
CA ARG A 170 -20.19 -33.89 -18.10
C ARG A 170 -20.13 -32.36 -18.01
N LEU A 171 -18.93 -31.82 -17.86
CA LEU A 171 -18.67 -30.38 -17.84
C LEU A 171 -18.17 -29.93 -19.21
N HIS A 172 -18.56 -28.73 -19.64
CA HIS A 172 -18.11 -28.21 -20.93
C HIS A 172 -16.61 -27.90 -20.88
N PRO A 173 -15.85 -28.20 -21.95
CA PRO A 173 -14.47 -27.76 -22.06
C PRO A 173 -14.34 -26.24 -21.96
N VAL A 174 -13.26 -25.76 -21.34
CA VAL A 174 -12.92 -24.34 -21.29
C VAL A 174 -12.05 -24.00 -22.51
N ASP A 175 -12.36 -22.91 -23.22
CA ASP A 175 -11.49 -22.39 -24.28
C ASP A 175 -10.28 -21.68 -23.65
N VAL A 176 -9.23 -22.48 -23.40
CA VAL A 176 -8.02 -22.04 -22.71
C VAL A 176 -7.37 -20.84 -23.40
N ALA A 177 -7.28 -20.87 -24.73
CA ALA A 177 -6.61 -19.81 -25.49
C ALA A 177 -7.42 -18.51 -25.43
N ALA A 178 -8.75 -18.59 -25.59
CA ALA A 178 -9.61 -17.42 -25.50
C ALA A 178 -9.60 -16.79 -24.10
N GLU A 179 -9.58 -17.58 -23.02
CA GLU A 179 -9.53 -17.04 -21.66
C GLU A 179 -8.21 -16.33 -21.34
N VAL A 180 -7.08 -16.93 -21.72
CA VAL A 180 -5.77 -16.29 -21.56
C VAL A 180 -5.69 -15.00 -22.39
N ALA A 181 -6.19 -15.02 -23.64
CA ALA A 181 -6.22 -13.83 -24.49
C ALA A 181 -7.11 -12.72 -23.90
N ARG A 182 -8.31 -13.06 -23.39
CA ARG A 182 -9.19 -12.11 -22.69
C ARG A 182 -8.53 -11.48 -21.48
N ALA A 183 -7.90 -12.30 -20.63
CA ALA A 183 -7.22 -11.82 -19.44
C ALA A 183 -6.09 -10.85 -19.81
N ARG A 184 -5.24 -11.20 -20.78
CA ARG A 184 -4.17 -10.33 -21.29
C ARG A 184 -4.72 -9.03 -21.87
N ALA A 185 -5.77 -9.09 -22.68
CA ALA A 185 -6.38 -7.89 -23.26
C ALA A 185 -6.98 -6.95 -22.19
N GLY A 186 -7.66 -7.52 -21.17
CA GLY A 186 -8.21 -6.76 -20.06
C GLY A 186 -7.13 -6.08 -19.22
N MET A 187 -6.07 -6.83 -18.88
CA MET A 187 -4.93 -6.39 -18.08
C MET A 187 -3.92 -5.51 -18.86
N GLY A 188 -4.00 -5.49 -20.19
CA GLY A 188 -3.15 -4.65 -21.05
C GLY A 188 -1.65 -4.89 -20.84
N GLU A 189 -0.83 -3.89 -21.22
CA GLU A 189 0.63 -3.95 -21.05
C GLU A 189 1.09 -3.48 -19.66
N ALA A 190 0.20 -2.81 -18.92
CA ALA A 190 0.53 -2.23 -17.61
C ALA A 190 0.68 -3.28 -16.50
N ILE A 191 0.11 -4.48 -16.67
CA ILE A 191 0.20 -5.58 -15.71
C ILE A 191 0.84 -6.77 -16.42
N SER A 192 1.96 -7.25 -15.90
CA SER A 192 2.66 -8.39 -16.50
C SER A 192 1.89 -9.69 -16.23
N VAL A 193 1.49 -10.41 -17.29
CA VAL A 193 0.66 -11.61 -17.19
C VAL A 193 1.48 -12.88 -17.46
N THR A 194 1.55 -13.75 -16.45
CA THR A 194 2.01 -15.13 -16.59
C THR A 194 0.81 -16.05 -16.66
N ALA A 195 0.75 -16.93 -17.65
CA ALA A 195 -0.32 -17.92 -17.79
C ALA A 195 0.15 -19.29 -17.29
N LEU A 196 -0.66 -19.91 -16.44
CA LEU A 196 -0.55 -21.32 -16.05
C LEU A 196 -1.82 -22.02 -16.57
N ALA A 197 -1.73 -22.58 -17.76
CA ALA A 197 -2.89 -22.94 -18.55
C ALA A 197 -2.81 -24.40 -19.01
N SER A 198 -3.94 -25.09 -19.11
CA SER A 198 -4.02 -26.46 -19.64
C SER A 198 -3.80 -26.51 -21.16
N ASP A 199 -2.63 -26.10 -21.63
CA ASP A 199 -2.24 -25.99 -23.05
C ASP A 199 -1.33 -27.14 -23.52
N GLY A 200 -1.06 -28.10 -22.63
CA GLY A 200 -0.21 -29.26 -22.88
C GLY A 200 1.27 -29.03 -22.53
N ALA A 201 1.73 -27.78 -22.47
CA ALA A 201 3.07 -27.41 -22.02
C ALA A 201 3.11 -27.14 -20.51
N THR A 202 2.03 -26.57 -19.97
CA THR A 202 1.87 -26.32 -18.54
C THR A 202 0.63 -27.02 -17.98
N ARG A 203 0.55 -27.10 -16.64
CA ARG A 203 -0.55 -27.75 -15.91
C ARG A 203 -1.10 -26.80 -14.86
N ALA A 204 -2.41 -26.60 -14.85
CA ALA A 204 -3.13 -25.82 -13.84
C ALA A 204 -3.39 -26.67 -12.58
N SER A 205 -2.33 -27.19 -11.94
CA SER A 205 -2.42 -27.96 -10.70
C SER A 205 -2.29 -27.06 -9.47
N LEU A 206 -2.81 -27.48 -8.32
CA LEU A 206 -2.67 -26.73 -7.07
C LEU A 206 -1.19 -26.47 -6.71
N ASP A 207 -0.33 -27.48 -6.87
CA ASP A 207 1.10 -27.33 -6.59
C ASP A 207 1.76 -26.31 -7.51
N ALA A 208 1.42 -26.30 -8.80
CA ALA A 208 1.96 -25.34 -9.75
C ALA A 208 1.48 -23.91 -9.43
N ILE A 209 0.21 -23.73 -9.05
CA ILE A 209 -0.33 -22.44 -8.60
C ILE A 209 0.46 -21.94 -7.39
N ILE A 210 0.57 -22.73 -6.32
CA ILE A 210 1.25 -22.33 -5.09
C ILE A 210 2.75 -22.10 -5.33
N THR A 211 3.37 -22.88 -6.21
CA THR A 211 4.79 -22.70 -6.59
C THR A 211 4.99 -21.37 -7.30
N ALA A 212 4.16 -21.07 -8.29
CA ALA A 212 4.24 -19.79 -9.01
C ALA A 212 3.98 -18.60 -8.08
N LEU A 213 3.02 -18.70 -7.16
CA LEU A 213 2.71 -17.61 -6.21
C LEU A 213 3.88 -17.24 -5.28
N ARG A 214 4.87 -18.13 -5.09
CA ARG A 214 6.10 -17.79 -4.33
C ARG A 214 6.98 -16.76 -5.03
N ASP A 215 6.79 -16.55 -6.33
CA ASP A 215 7.50 -15.52 -7.11
C ASP A 215 6.80 -14.15 -7.04
N ASN A 216 5.98 -13.88 -6.03
CA ASN A 216 5.31 -12.58 -5.76
C ASN A 216 4.39 -12.10 -6.90
N TYR A 217 3.18 -12.65 -6.99
CA TYR A 217 2.11 -12.14 -7.86
C TYR A 217 1.08 -11.33 -7.06
N ASP A 218 0.69 -10.17 -7.60
CA ASP A 218 -0.29 -9.28 -7.00
C ASP A 218 -1.73 -9.69 -7.31
N LEU A 219 -1.95 -10.25 -8.51
CA LEU A 219 -3.24 -10.70 -8.98
C LEU A 219 -3.19 -12.21 -9.24
N LEU A 220 -4.19 -12.93 -8.77
CA LEU A 220 -4.42 -14.33 -9.12
C LEU A 220 -5.80 -14.45 -9.76
N TYR A 221 -5.86 -14.82 -11.04
CA TYR A 221 -7.10 -15.04 -11.76
C TYR A 221 -7.26 -16.52 -12.09
N ILE A 222 -8.21 -17.21 -11.45
CA ILE A 222 -8.46 -18.63 -11.67
C ILE A 222 -9.75 -18.80 -12.47
N VAL A 223 -9.61 -19.46 -13.62
CA VAL A 223 -10.71 -19.99 -14.43
C VAL A 223 -10.66 -21.51 -14.32
N ALA A 224 -11.63 -22.09 -13.62
CA ALA A 224 -11.71 -23.54 -13.40
C ALA A 224 -13.15 -23.92 -13.06
N HIS A 225 -13.56 -25.15 -13.34
CA HIS A 225 -14.86 -25.65 -12.85
C HIS A 225 -14.82 -25.96 -11.35
N GLY A 226 -15.99 -26.04 -10.73
CA GLY A 226 -16.10 -26.30 -9.29
C GLY A 226 -17.44 -26.86 -8.86
N VAL A 227 -17.50 -27.49 -7.69
CA VAL A 227 -18.74 -28.08 -7.15
C VAL A 227 -18.77 -27.98 -5.62
N LEU A 228 -19.95 -27.78 -5.04
CA LEU A 228 -20.16 -27.90 -3.60
C LEU A 228 -20.63 -29.32 -3.36
N THR A 229 -19.86 -30.08 -2.57
CA THR A 229 -20.30 -31.44 -2.21
C THR A 229 -21.57 -31.38 -1.35
N PRO A 230 -22.35 -32.47 -1.24
CA PRO A 230 -23.53 -32.52 -0.35
C PRO A 230 -23.26 -32.20 1.12
N LYS A 231 -21.99 -32.25 1.56
CA LYS A 231 -21.54 -31.88 2.90
C LYS A 231 -21.12 -30.40 3.01
N GLY A 232 -21.38 -29.58 2.00
CA GLY A 232 -21.01 -28.16 1.97
C GLY A 232 -19.52 -27.90 1.75
N LYS A 233 -18.76 -28.90 1.26
CA LYS A 233 -17.31 -28.75 0.99
C LYS A 233 -17.08 -28.23 -0.43
N PRO A 234 -16.39 -27.09 -0.63
CA PRO A 234 -16.11 -26.55 -1.95
C PRO A 234 -14.95 -27.29 -2.62
N MET A 235 -15.16 -27.71 -3.87
CA MET A 235 -14.16 -28.41 -4.69
C MET A 235 -13.91 -27.64 -5.98
N LEU A 236 -12.65 -27.59 -6.42
CA LEU A 236 -12.21 -27.09 -7.72
C LEU A 236 -11.74 -28.26 -8.59
N PHE A 237 -12.00 -28.22 -9.89
CA PHE A 237 -11.49 -29.21 -10.84
C PHE A 237 -10.24 -28.67 -11.52
N LEU A 238 -9.10 -28.99 -10.93
CA LEU A 238 -7.76 -28.66 -11.42
C LEU A 238 -7.13 -29.87 -12.12
N GLU A 239 -5.88 -29.75 -12.57
CA GLU A 239 -5.13 -30.85 -13.19
C GLU A 239 -4.26 -31.62 -12.19
N ASP A 240 -4.14 -32.94 -12.39
CA ASP A 240 -3.05 -33.76 -11.84
C ASP A 240 -1.79 -33.70 -12.72
N GLY A 241 -0.75 -34.44 -12.32
CA GLY A 241 0.51 -34.53 -13.08
C GLY A 241 0.37 -35.14 -14.49
N ASN A 242 -0.77 -35.78 -14.80
CA ASN A 242 -1.07 -36.38 -16.09
C ASN A 242 -2.01 -35.50 -16.94
N GLY A 243 -2.39 -34.30 -16.47
CA GLY A 243 -3.36 -33.43 -17.14
C GLY A 243 -4.82 -33.92 -17.06
N GLN A 244 -5.10 -34.84 -16.13
CA GLN A 244 -6.44 -35.33 -15.86
C GLN A 244 -7.07 -34.55 -14.70
N THR A 245 -8.40 -34.63 -14.57
CA THR A 245 -9.12 -33.91 -13.51
C THR A 245 -8.70 -34.41 -12.13
N ALA A 246 -8.16 -33.50 -11.33
CA ALA A 246 -7.93 -33.63 -9.91
C ALA A 246 -8.95 -32.79 -9.14
N PRO A 247 -9.96 -33.41 -8.50
CA PRO A 247 -10.82 -32.70 -7.55
C PRO A 247 -10.00 -32.18 -6.37
N THR A 248 -9.78 -30.88 -6.32
CA THR A 248 -9.01 -30.18 -5.29
C THR A 248 -9.94 -29.59 -4.24
N ASP A 249 -9.63 -29.82 -2.98
CA ASP A 249 -10.32 -29.16 -1.87
C ASP A 249 -10.03 -27.66 -1.88
N GLY A 250 -11.07 -26.84 -2.00
CA GLY A 250 -10.92 -25.40 -1.98
C GLY A 250 -10.41 -24.88 -0.62
N ILE A 251 -10.60 -25.63 0.47
CA ILE A 251 -9.98 -25.30 1.77
C ILE A 251 -8.46 -25.46 1.72
N ASP A 252 -7.94 -26.46 1.00
CA ASP A 252 -6.50 -26.66 0.83
C ASP A 252 -5.87 -25.49 0.06
N LEU A 253 -6.55 -25.00 -1.00
CA LEU A 253 -6.16 -23.77 -1.69
C LEU A 253 -6.07 -22.57 -0.74
N VAL A 254 -7.11 -22.35 0.10
CA VAL A 254 -7.14 -21.24 1.07
C VAL A 254 -5.99 -21.37 2.07
N THR A 255 -5.79 -22.56 2.64
CA THR A 255 -4.73 -22.83 3.63
C THR A 255 -3.36 -22.53 3.04
N ARG A 256 -3.04 -23.06 1.86
CA ARG A 256 -1.73 -22.88 1.24
C ARG A 256 -1.46 -21.45 0.78
N ILE A 257 -2.50 -20.71 0.39
CA ILE A 257 -2.38 -19.27 0.12
C ILE A 257 -2.12 -18.49 1.42
N ASN A 258 -2.80 -18.84 2.52
CA ASN A 258 -2.60 -18.20 3.82
C ASN A 258 -1.17 -18.40 4.37
N GLU A 259 -0.54 -19.52 4.03
CA GLU A 259 0.85 -19.86 4.40
C GLU A 259 1.92 -19.14 3.57
N LEU A 260 1.55 -18.42 2.50
CA LEU A 260 2.50 -17.61 1.73
C LEU A 260 2.97 -16.40 2.54
N ARG A 261 4.27 -16.10 2.44
CA ARG A 261 4.87 -14.88 3.02
C ARG A 261 4.27 -13.62 2.41
N GLU A 262 4.12 -13.61 1.09
CA GLU A 262 3.49 -12.54 0.32
C GLU A 262 2.28 -13.13 -0.40
N ARG A 263 1.10 -12.53 -0.18
CA ARG A 263 -0.16 -13.04 -0.72
C ARG A 263 -0.65 -12.14 -1.87
N PRO A 264 -1.41 -12.69 -2.84
CA PRO A 264 -2.08 -11.86 -3.83
C PRO A 264 -2.99 -10.83 -3.17
N ARG A 265 -3.09 -9.68 -3.81
CA ARG A 265 -3.81 -8.48 -3.37
C ARG A 265 -5.24 -8.52 -3.90
N LEU A 266 -5.42 -9.13 -5.06
CA LEU A 266 -6.70 -9.47 -5.65
C LEU A 266 -6.70 -10.93 -6.13
N ILE A 267 -7.68 -11.70 -5.67
CA ILE A 267 -7.99 -13.01 -6.27
C ILE A 267 -9.32 -12.92 -7.02
N VAL A 268 -9.32 -13.34 -8.28
CA VAL A 268 -10.52 -13.46 -9.12
C VAL A 268 -10.79 -14.95 -9.33
N LEU A 269 -11.96 -15.42 -8.92
CA LEU A 269 -12.42 -16.79 -9.10
C LEU A 269 -13.57 -16.81 -10.10
N ALA A 270 -13.29 -17.12 -11.36
CA ALA A 270 -14.30 -17.35 -12.40
C ALA A 270 -14.52 -18.86 -12.57
N SER A 271 -15.27 -19.47 -11.64
CA SER A 271 -15.80 -20.82 -11.84
C SER A 271 -17.17 -20.75 -12.48
N CYS A 272 -17.29 -21.33 -13.66
CA CYS A 272 -18.43 -21.10 -14.54
C CYS A 272 -19.38 -22.31 -14.63
N GLU A 273 -19.02 -23.50 -14.12
CA GLU A 273 -19.91 -24.66 -14.20
C GLU A 273 -19.68 -25.69 -13.06
N SER A 274 -20.77 -26.29 -12.58
CA SER A 274 -20.76 -27.37 -11.58
C SER A 274 -21.56 -28.57 -12.10
N ALA A 275 -21.08 -29.79 -11.83
CA ALA A 275 -21.74 -31.04 -12.25
C ALA A 275 -23.00 -31.41 -11.42
N ALA A 276 -23.25 -30.70 -10.32
CA ALA A 276 -24.44 -30.87 -9.48
C ALA A 276 -25.58 -29.94 -9.95
N GLU A 277 -26.82 -30.40 -9.85
CA GLU A 277 -28.00 -29.54 -10.05
C GLU A 277 -27.95 -28.34 -9.08
N PRO A 278 -28.34 -27.13 -9.51
CA PRO A 278 -28.36 -25.97 -8.65
C PRO A 278 -29.30 -26.21 -7.47
N ASN A 279 -28.75 -26.36 -6.26
CA ASN A 279 -29.56 -26.33 -5.04
C ASN A 279 -29.80 -24.85 -4.68
N PRO A 280 -31.05 -24.37 -4.62
CA PRO A 280 -31.36 -22.99 -4.22
C PRO A 280 -30.83 -22.62 -2.82
N ASN A 281 -30.59 -23.62 -1.97
CA ASN A 281 -30.05 -23.45 -0.61
C ASN A 281 -28.52 -23.29 -0.58
N ASP A 282 -27.83 -23.79 -1.60
CA ASP A 282 -26.38 -23.71 -1.66
C ASP A 282 -26.03 -22.55 -2.58
N GLY A 283 -25.44 -21.49 -2.03
CA GLY A 283 -24.92 -20.35 -2.83
C GLY A 283 -23.83 -20.74 -3.84
N GLY A 284 -23.67 -22.01 -4.19
CA GLY A 284 -22.64 -22.51 -5.08
C GLY A 284 -21.29 -22.79 -4.40
N PRO A 285 -20.36 -23.42 -5.11
CA PRO A 285 -19.07 -23.89 -4.59
C PRO A 285 -18.16 -22.74 -4.13
N LEU A 286 -18.12 -21.66 -4.91
CA LEU A 286 -17.21 -20.54 -4.70
C LEU A 286 -17.70 -19.51 -3.67
N THR A 287 -18.99 -19.50 -3.34
CA THR A 287 -19.54 -18.67 -2.25
C THR A 287 -18.93 -19.03 -0.90
N ALA A 288 -18.46 -20.28 -0.74
CA ALA A 288 -17.70 -20.67 0.41
C ALA A 288 -16.23 -20.20 0.35
N LEU A 289 -15.63 -20.03 -0.84
CA LEU A 289 -14.22 -19.66 -1.00
C LEU A 289 -13.96 -18.16 -0.91
N GLY A 290 -14.83 -17.33 -1.50
CA GLY A 290 -14.68 -15.87 -1.47
C GLY A 290 -14.47 -15.30 -0.06
N PRO A 291 -15.40 -15.54 0.89
CA PRO A 291 -15.26 -15.11 2.27
C PRO A 291 -14.06 -15.73 3.00
N ARG A 292 -13.71 -16.98 2.68
CA ARG A 292 -12.58 -17.68 3.32
C ARG A 292 -11.24 -17.12 2.91
N LEU A 293 -11.04 -16.86 1.62
CA LEU A 293 -9.84 -16.21 1.10
C LEU A 293 -9.67 -14.80 1.67
N ALA A 294 -10.74 -14.01 1.70
CA ALA A 294 -10.69 -12.66 2.26
C ALA A 294 -10.42 -12.68 3.78
N ARG A 295 -10.99 -13.65 4.53
CA ARG A 295 -10.66 -13.87 5.95
C ARG A 295 -9.23 -14.33 6.16
N ALA A 296 -8.67 -15.11 5.23
CA ALA A 296 -7.26 -15.53 5.18
C ALA A 296 -6.29 -14.40 4.78
N GLY A 297 -6.73 -13.14 4.86
CA GLY A 297 -5.90 -11.95 4.70
C GLY A 297 -5.75 -11.48 3.26
N ILE A 298 -6.47 -12.06 2.30
CA ILE A 298 -6.52 -11.52 0.93
C ILE A 298 -7.29 -10.19 0.93
N PRO A 299 -6.69 -9.07 0.45
CA PRO A 299 -7.32 -7.75 0.51
C PRO A 299 -8.65 -7.65 -0.24
N ALA A 300 -8.75 -8.28 -1.41
CA ALA A 300 -9.96 -8.32 -2.21
C ALA A 300 -10.12 -9.65 -2.95
N VAL A 301 -11.35 -10.16 -2.99
CA VAL A 301 -11.70 -11.39 -3.71
C VAL A 301 -12.95 -11.16 -4.53
N LEU A 302 -12.85 -11.32 -5.84
CA LEU A 302 -14.00 -11.36 -6.74
C LEU A 302 -14.34 -12.82 -7.01
N ALA A 303 -15.52 -13.27 -6.55
CA ALA A 303 -15.96 -14.64 -6.69
C ALA A 303 -17.40 -14.69 -7.24
N MET A 304 -17.77 -15.82 -7.85
CA MET A 304 -19.12 -16.02 -8.36
C MET A 304 -20.01 -16.69 -7.32
N GLN A 305 -21.23 -16.17 -7.14
CA GLN A 305 -22.26 -16.75 -6.26
C GLN A 305 -23.01 -17.96 -6.87
N GLY A 306 -22.50 -18.53 -7.96
CA GLY A 306 -23.11 -19.67 -8.63
C GLY A 306 -22.63 -19.84 -10.07
N LYS A 307 -23.46 -20.47 -10.90
CA LYS A 307 -23.20 -20.70 -12.33
C LYS A 307 -23.42 -19.43 -13.15
N ILE A 308 -22.33 -18.71 -13.44
CA ILE A 308 -22.34 -17.57 -14.35
C ILE A 308 -22.21 -18.04 -15.80
N SER A 309 -22.97 -17.42 -16.70
CA SER A 309 -22.89 -17.69 -18.13
C SER A 309 -21.60 -17.13 -18.72
N MET A 310 -21.07 -17.84 -19.72
CA MET A 310 -19.87 -17.40 -20.45
C MET A 310 -20.09 -16.04 -21.12
N GLN A 311 -21.30 -15.78 -21.64
CA GLN A 311 -21.65 -14.49 -22.23
C GLN A 311 -21.49 -13.33 -21.23
N THR A 312 -21.89 -13.54 -19.98
CA THR A 312 -21.71 -12.53 -18.93
C THR A 312 -20.24 -12.35 -18.58
N VAL A 313 -19.47 -13.44 -18.44
CA VAL A 313 -18.01 -13.37 -18.19
C VAL A 313 -17.28 -12.61 -19.30
N GLU A 314 -17.59 -12.90 -20.57
CA GLU A 314 -16.98 -12.27 -21.75
C GLU A 314 -17.22 -10.77 -21.83
N ARG A 315 -18.37 -10.29 -21.33
CA ARG A 315 -18.68 -8.85 -21.26
C ARG A 315 -18.14 -8.21 -19.98
N PHE A 316 -18.17 -8.93 -18.87
CA PHE A 316 -17.83 -8.42 -17.54
C PHE A 316 -16.31 -8.29 -17.33
N MET A 317 -15.55 -9.37 -17.55
CA MET A 317 -14.12 -9.42 -17.17
C MET A 317 -13.24 -8.40 -17.92
N PRO A 318 -13.38 -8.19 -19.24
CA PRO A 318 -12.58 -7.19 -19.93
C PRO A 318 -12.86 -5.77 -19.45
N VAL A 319 -14.11 -5.46 -19.08
CA VAL A 319 -14.48 -4.16 -18.53
C VAL A 319 -13.91 -4.00 -17.13
N PHE A 320 -14.06 -5.02 -16.28
CA PHE A 320 -13.52 -5.01 -14.92
C PHE A 320 -12.02 -4.73 -14.91
N PHE A 321 -11.20 -5.49 -15.64
CA PHE A 321 -9.75 -5.27 -15.66
C PHE A 321 -9.36 -3.94 -16.32
N ARG A 322 -10.06 -3.50 -17.37
CA ARG A 322 -9.80 -2.20 -18.00
C ARG A 322 -10.09 -1.03 -17.06
N GLU A 323 -11.20 -1.07 -16.32
CA GLU A 323 -11.53 -0.04 -15.33
C GLU A 323 -10.58 -0.10 -14.13
N LEU A 324 -10.25 -1.31 -13.67
CA LEU A 324 -9.27 -1.49 -12.59
C LEU A 324 -7.92 -0.88 -12.93
N ARG A 325 -7.53 -0.83 -14.21
CA ARG A 325 -6.29 -0.18 -14.67
C ARG A 325 -6.31 1.34 -14.69
N LYS A 326 -7.46 1.98 -14.52
CA LYS A 326 -7.50 3.46 -14.53
C LYS A 326 -7.03 4.06 -13.20
N ASP A 327 -7.36 3.41 -12.08
CA ASP A 327 -7.12 3.97 -10.74
C ASP A 327 -6.88 2.93 -9.63
N GLY A 328 -7.04 1.64 -9.93
CA GLY A 328 -6.82 0.57 -8.96
C GLY A 328 -7.97 0.37 -7.99
N MET A 329 -9.11 1.07 -8.18
CA MET A 329 -10.29 0.95 -7.34
C MET A 329 -11.17 -0.23 -7.77
N ILE A 330 -11.12 -1.31 -7.00
CA ILE A 330 -11.76 -2.58 -7.35
C ILE A 330 -13.29 -2.46 -7.38
N ASP A 331 -13.88 -1.77 -6.40
CA ASP A 331 -15.32 -1.61 -6.29
C ASP A 331 -15.90 -0.65 -7.36
N ARG A 332 -15.14 0.37 -7.77
CA ARG A 332 -15.46 1.19 -8.94
C ARG A 332 -15.43 0.35 -10.22
N ALA A 333 -14.37 -0.43 -10.43
CA ALA A 333 -14.25 -1.33 -11.57
C ALA A 333 -15.40 -2.36 -11.59
N MET A 334 -15.76 -2.90 -10.42
CA MET A 334 -16.88 -3.81 -10.21
C MET A 334 -18.22 -3.17 -10.60
N ALA A 335 -18.49 -1.94 -10.18
CA ALA A 335 -19.74 -1.23 -10.48
C ALA A 335 -19.92 -1.00 -11.99
N VAL A 336 -18.87 -0.51 -12.68
CA VAL A 336 -18.91 -0.30 -14.14
C VAL A 336 -19.08 -1.62 -14.90
N ALA A 337 -18.34 -2.66 -14.50
CA ALA A 337 -18.42 -3.97 -15.12
C ALA A 337 -19.81 -4.60 -14.93
N ARG A 338 -20.38 -4.52 -13.72
CA ARG A 338 -21.74 -5.01 -13.45
C ARG A 338 -22.80 -4.23 -14.23
N GLY A 339 -22.67 -2.90 -14.32
CA GLY A 339 -23.55 -2.07 -15.14
C GLY A 339 -23.52 -2.43 -16.62
N THR A 340 -22.38 -2.89 -17.14
CA THR A 340 -22.24 -3.32 -18.54
C THR A 340 -23.01 -4.61 -18.84
N VAL A 341 -23.25 -5.47 -17.85
CA VAL A 341 -24.00 -6.73 -17.99
C VAL A 341 -25.38 -6.68 -17.33
N ARG A 342 -25.92 -5.48 -17.07
CA ARG A 342 -27.20 -5.28 -16.35
C ARG A 342 -28.42 -5.97 -16.97
N ASP A 343 -28.36 -6.25 -18.27
CA ASP A 343 -29.37 -6.96 -19.06
C ASP A 343 -29.26 -8.49 -18.94
N ALA A 344 -28.15 -9.01 -18.41
CA ALA A 344 -27.96 -10.43 -18.19
C ALA A 344 -28.72 -10.91 -16.93
N ALA A 345 -29.34 -12.08 -17.02
CA ALA A 345 -30.09 -12.66 -15.90
C ALA A 345 -29.21 -12.94 -14.65
N ASP A 346 -27.92 -13.16 -14.86
CA ASP A 346 -26.91 -13.53 -13.87
C ASP A 346 -25.95 -12.37 -13.52
N HIS A 347 -26.31 -11.11 -13.83
CA HIS A 347 -25.49 -9.92 -13.53
C HIS A 347 -25.13 -9.75 -12.04
N TRP A 348 -25.92 -10.36 -11.15
CA TRP A 348 -25.74 -10.31 -9.70
C TRP A 348 -24.72 -11.33 -9.20
N MET A 349 -24.31 -12.31 -10.01
CA MET A 349 -23.44 -13.40 -9.59
C MET A 349 -22.02 -12.99 -9.22
N PRO A 350 -21.36 -12.04 -9.90
CA PRO A 350 -20.06 -11.56 -9.44
C PRO A 350 -20.23 -10.81 -8.11
N VAL A 351 -19.55 -11.31 -7.09
CA VAL A 351 -19.55 -10.79 -5.72
C VAL A 351 -18.15 -10.37 -5.33
N LEU A 352 -18.04 -9.14 -4.83
CA LEU A 352 -16.79 -8.56 -4.35
C LEU A 352 -16.74 -8.65 -2.82
N TYR A 353 -15.79 -9.42 -2.31
CA TYR A 353 -15.41 -9.45 -0.90
C TYR A 353 -14.18 -8.57 -0.71
N MET A 354 -14.18 -7.72 0.32
CA MET A 354 -13.10 -6.75 0.50
C MET A 354 -12.85 -6.46 1.98
N ARG A 355 -11.59 -6.17 2.32
CA ARG A 355 -11.17 -5.58 3.60
C ARG A 355 -10.52 -4.20 3.44
N LEU A 356 -10.31 -3.78 2.19
CA LEU A 356 -9.84 -2.45 1.82
C LEU A 356 -10.96 -1.42 1.99
N ARG A 357 -10.72 -0.32 2.70
CA ARG A 357 -11.74 0.72 2.91
C ARG A 357 -12.03 1.51 1.63
N ASN A 358 -11.00 1.93 0.91
CA ASN A 358 -11.06 2.71 -0.33
C ASN A 358 -11.16 1.84 -1.61
N GLY A 359 -10.91 0.53 -1.50
CA GLY A 359 -10.86 -0.41 -2.60
C GLY A 359 -9.63 -0.31 -3.51
N GLN A 360 -8.59 0.41 -3.11
CA GLN A 360 -7.40 0.66 -3.93
C GLN A 360 -6.37 -0.46 -3.76
N ILE A 361 -5.83 -0.99 -4.87
CA ILE A 361 -4.76 -2.01 -4.82
C ILE A 361 -3.43 -1.58 -5.41
N TRP A 362 -3.34 -0.41 -6.03
CA TRP A 362 -2.09 0.14 -6.55
C TRP A 362 -2.14 1.66 -6.66
N TYR A 363 -0.98 2.28 -6.87
CA TYR A 363 -0.86 3.71 -7.19
C TYR A 363 0.00 3.94 -8.45
N VAL A 364 -0.01 5.16 -8.97
CA VAL A 364 0.92 5.59 -10.04
C VAL A 364 1.88 6.62 -9.44
N PRO A 365 3.20 6.36 -9.44
CA PRO A 365 4.18 7.30 -8.93
C PRO A 365 4.09 8.65 -9.66
N SER A 366 3.89 9.75 -8.93
CA SER A 366 3.75 11.08 -9.56
C SER A 366 3.86 12.25 -8.57
N PHE A 367 4.23 13.44 -9.08
CA PHE A 367 4.03 14.70 -8.34
C PHE A 367 2.55 15.05 -8.21
N SER A 368 2.16 15.72 -7.13
CA SER A 368 0.79 16.20 -6.96
C SER A 368 0.34 17.22 -8.03
N GLY A 369 -0.88 17.04 -8.53
CA GLY A 369 -1.55 17.94 -9.49
C GLY A 369 -0.99 17.88 -10.92
N ASP A 370 -1.44 18.79 -11.80
CA ASP A 370 -0.99 18.91 -13.20
C ASP A 370 0.50 19.34 -13.34
N SER A 371 1.22 19.48 -12.22
CA SER A 371 2.58 20.02 -12.15
C SER A 371 3.70 19.01 -12.47
N ASN A 372 3.37 17.75 -12.76
CA ASN A 372 4.35 16.67 -12.95
C ASN A 372 5.39 17.01 -14.04
N LEU A 373 4.99 17.64 -15.15
CA LEU A 373 5.91 18.08 -16.20
C LEU A 373 6.74 19.32 -15.82
N GLU A 374 6.24 20.17 -14.94
CA GLU A 374 6.89 21.45 -14.59
C GLU A 374 8.00 21.28 -13.54
N LYS A 375 7.89 20.30 -12.64
CA LYS A 375 8.83 20.15 -11.51
C LYS A 375 10.11 19.40 -11.85
N TRP A 376 10.04 18.41 -12.75
CA TRP A 376 11.23 17.64 -13.16
C TRP A 376 12.32 18.51 -13.82
N PRO A 377 12.03 19.36 -14.82
CA PRO A 377 13.06 20.21 -15.44
C PRO A 377 13.73 21.15 -14.44
N ALA A 378 12.97 21.73 -13.51
CA ALA A 378 13.50 22.60 -12.46
C ALA A 378 14.43 21.84 -11.50
N LEU A 379 14.05 20.64 -11.05
CA LEU A 379 14.89 19.80 -10.21
C LEU A 379 16.19 19.42 -10.92
N ILE A 380 16.10 18.92 -12.16
CA ILE A 380 17.27 18.51 -12.95
C ILE A 380 18.21 19.70 -13.21
N GLY A 381 17.66 20.89 -13.51
CA GLY A 381 18.42 22.13 -13.64
C GLY A 381 19.17 22.48 -12.35
N ASN A 382 18.47 22.53 -11.22
CA ASN A 382 19.09 22.84 -9.91
C ASN A 382 20.19 21.83 -9.53
N ILE A 383 20.00 20.54 -9.82
CA ILE A 383 21.05 19.52 -9.59
C ILE A 383 22.27 19.81 -10.46
N ARG A 384 22.06 20.10 -11.75
CA ARG A 384 23.14 20.38 -12.71
C ARG A 384 23.94 21.63 -12.33
N ASP A 385 23.26 22.66 -11.85
CA ASP A 385 23.86 23.93 -11.46
C ASP A 385 24.52 23.87 -10.06
N GLY A 386 24.40 22.74 -9.35
CA GLY A 386 24.89 22.57 -7.99
C GLY A 386 24.09 23.37 -6.95
N LEU A 387 22.85 23.72 -7.28
CA LEU A 387 21.89 24.49 -6.48
C LEU A 387 20.81 23.57 -5.88
N CYS A 388 21.17 22.33 -5.54
CA CYS A 388 20.27 21.38 -4.88
C CYS A 388 20.99 20.67 -3.72
N THR A 389 20.32 20.59 -2.58
CA THR A 389 20.82 19.91 -1.37
C THR A 389 19.89 18.75 -0.99
N PRO A 390 20.32 17.49 -1.12
CA PRO A 390 19.58 16.34 -0.63
C PRO A 390 19.58 16.29 0.91
N ILE A 391 18.39 16.09 1.46
CA ILE A 391 18.13 15.88 2.87
C ILE A 391 17.52 14.47 3.00
N LEU A 392 18.27 13.59 3.66
CA LEU A 392 17.96 12.16 3.77
C LEU A 392 17.44 11.85 5.16
N GLY A 393 16.29 11.22 5.26
CA GLY A 393 15.67 10.85 6.52
C GLY A 393 15.93 9.40 6.93
N PRO A 394 15.51 9.02 8.15
CA PRO A 394 15.75 7.68 8.68
C PRO A 394 15.13 6.56 7.85
N GLN A 395 14.07 6.83 7.06
CA GLN A 395 13.40 5.80 6.26
C GLN A 395 14.16 5.40 4.99
N MET A 396 15.28 6.04 4.65
CA MET A 396 16.10 5.64 3.49
C MET A 396 16.56 4.18 3.55
N ASN A 397 16.72 3.62 4.75
CA ASN A 397 17.12 2.23 4.96
C ASN A 397 15.96 1.33 5.43
N GLU A 398 14.71 1.80 5.35
CA GLU A 398 13.54 1.07 5.88
C GLU A 398 13.37 -0.31 5.22
N SER A 399 13.66 -0.43 3.91
CA SER A 399 13.63 -1.72 3.22
C SER A 399 14.69 -2.71 3.71
N LEU A 400 15.73 -2.23 4.41
CA LEU A 400 16.80 -3.03 5.01
C LEU A 400 16.49 -3.48 6.44
N VAL A 401 16.14 -2.54 7.31
CA VAL A 401 16.03 -2.77 8.76
C VAL A 401 14.59 -2.73 9.28
N GLY A 402 13.61 -2.48 8.41
CA GLY A 402 12.22 -2.28 8.79
C GLY A 402 11.93 -0.86 9.30
N PRO A 403 10.66 -0.53 9.55
CA PRO A 403 10.27 0.78 10.04
C PRO A 403 10.68 0.96 11.52
N PRO A 404 11.01 2.19 11.96
CA PRO A 404 11.41 2.46 13.36
C PRO A 404 10.41 1.98 14.42
N ARG A 405 9.11 1.98 14.08
CA ARG A 405 8.03 1.48 14.95
C ARG A 405 8.20 0.01 15.35
N HIS A 406 8.75 -0.81 14.46
CA HIS A 406 8.99 -2.22 14.76
C HIS A 406 10.12 -2.39 15.77
N ALA A 407 11.17 -1.57 15.66
CA ALA A 407 12.21 -1.52 16.69
C ALA A 407 11.62 -1.11 18.05
N ALA A 408 10.71 -0.11 18.05
CA ALA A 408 10.02 0.32 19.26
C ALA A 408 9.18 -0.82 19.88
N GLU A 409 8.38 -1.53 19.07
CA GLU A 409 7.55 -2.65 19.52
C GLU A 409 8.40 -3.79 20.12
N VAL A 410 9.48 -4.19 19.45
CA VAL A 410 10.39 -5.24 19.92
C VAL A 410 11.02 -4.86 21.26
N LEU A 411 11.46 -3.60 21.41
CA LEU A 411 12.03 -3.11 22.66
C LEU A 411 10.95 -2.97 23.75
N ALA A 412 9.77 -2.49 23.40
CA ALA A 412 8.65 -2.34 24.32
C ALA A 412 8.20 -3.70 24.87
N GLU A 413 8.17 -4.75 24.04
CA GLU A 413 7.89 -6.11 24.47
C GLU A 413 9.01 -6.67 25.34
N LYS A 414 10.26 -6.61 24.86
CA LYS A 414 11.45 -7.13 25.55
C LYS A 414 11.61 -6.54 26.96
N TYR A 415 11.36 -5.25 27.12
CA TYR A 415 11.53 -4.51 28.38
C TYR A 415 10.21 -4.25 29.12
N ARG A 416 9.09 -4.83 28.65
CA ARG A 416 7.76 -4.70 29.26
C ARG A 416 7.34 -3.25 29.51
N PHE A 417 7.48 -2.41 28.48
CA PHE A 417 7.05 -1.01 28.52
C PHE A 417 5.56 -0.91 28.92
N PRO A 418 5.20 -0.18 29.99
CA PRO A 418 3.89 -0.33 30.65
C PRO A 418 2.75 0.48 30.00
N MET A 419 3.03 1.21 28.92
CA MET A 419 2.06 2.10 28.27
C MET A 419 1.12 1.38 27.30
N ALA A 420 0.08 2.10 26.86
CA ALA A 420 -0.95 1.59 25.97
C ALA A 420 -0.37 1.16 24.60
N PRO A 421 -1.05 0.27 23.84
CA PRO A 421 -0.53 -0.25 22.57
C PRO A 421 -0.11 0.82 21.55
N ASP A 422 -0.84 1.93 21.46
CA ASP A 422 -0.58 3.08 20.57
C ASP A 422 0.62 3.95 20.99
N GLN A 423 1.19 3.68 22.16
CA GLN A 423 2.40 4.32 22.67
C GLN A 423 3.62 3.40 22.56
N ARG A 424 3.40 2.09 22.36
CA ARG A 424 4.46 1.08 22.30
C ARG A 424 5.24 1.07 20.98
N ASP A 425 4.74 1.77 19.97
CA ASP A 425 5.35 1.90 18.66
C ASP A 425 6.16 3.20 18.49
N GLN A 426 6.24 4.04 19.53
CA GLN A 426 6.97 5.30 19.54
C GLN A 426 8.40 5.13 20.08
N LEU A 427 9.37 4.97 19.17
CA LEU A 427 10.77 4.71 19.53
C LEU A 427 11.35 5.71 20.56
N PRO A 428 11.14 7.04 20.47
CA PRO A 428 11.70 7.97 21.46
C PRO A 428 11.18 7.74 22.87
N GLN A 429 9.89 7.43 23.01
CA GLN A 429 9.25 7.20 24.31
C GLN A 429 9.71 5.86 24.91
N VAL A 430 9.80 4.82 24.09
CA VAL A 430 10.34 3.53 24.51
C VAL A 430 11.82 3.67 24.92
N ALA A 431 12.61 4.42 24.16
CA ALA A 431 14.01 4.68 24.47
C ALA A 431 14.18 5.50 25.76
N GLU A 432 13.31 6.48 26.02
CA GLU A 432 13.27 7.24 27.27
C GLU A 432 13.02 6.33 28.48
N PHE A 433 12.04 5.43 28.37
CA PHE A 433 11.77 4.43 29.41
C PHE A 433 12.98 3.53 29.72
N LEU A 434 13.71 3.09 28.69
CA LEU A 434 14.94 2.31 28.87
C LEU A 434 16.05 3.13 29.55
N THR A 435 16.18 4.41 29.19
CA THR A 435 17.16 5.33 29.81
C THR A 435 16.87 5.55 31.29
N VAL A 436 15.61 5.82 31.65
CA VAL A 436 15.19 6.13 33.03
C VAL A 436 15.31 4.90 33.95
N ASN A 437 14.93 3.72 33.47
CA ASN A 437 14.82 2.53 34.32
C ASN A 437 16.04 1.61 34.30
N GLN A 438 16.99 1.82 33.38
CA GLN A 438 18.15 0.95 33.23
C GLN A 438 19.43 1.78 33.16
N ASP A 439 19.90 2.09 31.94
CA ASP A 439 21.17 2.73 31.68
C ASP A 439 21.06 3.62 30.43
N ALA A 440 21.72 4.78 30.46
CA ALA A 440 21.61 5.78 29.39
C ALA A 440 22.16 5.32 28.03
N GLN A 441 23.02 4.31 27.99
CA GLN A 441 23.57 3.75 26.75
C GLN A 441 22.79 2.52 26.27
N LEU A 442 21.93 1.94 27.11
CA LEU A 442 21.16 0.75 26.76
C LEU A 442 20.30 0.94 25.50
N PRO A 443 19.50 2.02 25.33
CA PRO A 443 18.66 2.16 24.14
C PRO A 443 19.48 2.19 22.84
N ARG A 444 20.62 2.88 22.85
CA ARG A 444 21.54 3.02 21.71
C ARG A 444 22.15 1.66 21.33
N ARG A 445 22.59 0.89 22.33
CA ARG A 445 23.13 -0.47 22.12
C ARG A 445 22.08 -1.43 21.58
N GLU A 446 20.87 -1.38 22.15
CA GLU A 446 19.77 -2.23 21.74
C GLU A 446 19.29 -1.92 20.32
N LEU A 447 19.21 -0.64 19.95
CA LEU A 447 18.89 -0.24 18.58
C LEU A 447 19.94 -0.74 17.57
N ASN A 448 21.23 -0.60 17.89
CA ASN A 448 22.31 -1.14 17.03
C ASN A 448 22.21 -2.68 16.90
N THR A 449 21.89 -3.37 18.00
CA THR A 449 21.72 -4.83 18.02
C THR A 449 20.52 -5.24 17.17
N TYR A 450 19.39 -4.54 17.31
CA TYR A 450 18.19 -4.76 16.51
C TYR A 450 18.48 -4.62 15.01
N MET A 451 19.07 -3.50 14.58
CA MET A 451 19.38 -3.25 13.17
C MET A 451 20.31 -4.32 12.60
N ARG A 452 21.34 -4.73 13.36
CA ARG A 452 22.27 -5.79 12.94
C ARG A 452 21.56 -7.12 12.75
N ASN A 453 20.68 -7.49 13.69
CA ASN A 453 19.95 -8.74 13.63
C ASN A 453 18.98 -8.77 12.45
N GLU A 454 18.28 -7.66 12.16
CA GLU A 454 17.40 -7.56 10.98
C GLU A 454 18.18 -7.72 9.67
N LEU A 455 19.35 -7.08 9.54
CA LEU A 455 20.19 -7.23 8.36
C LEU A 455 20.64 -8.68 8.17
N LEU A 456 21.11 -9.34 9.23
CA LEU A 456 21.56 -10.73 9.16
C LEU A 456 20.40 -11.70 8.91
N LEU A 457 19.23 -11.46 9.50
CA LEU A 457 18.04 -12.28 9.27
C LEU A 457 17.59 -12.23 7.81
N ARG A 458 17.69 -11.07 7.17
CA ARG A 458 17.21 -10.86 5.79
C ARG A 458 18.25 -11.18 4.72
N PHE A 459 19.51 -10.88 4.99
CA PHE A 459 20.58 -10.92 3.99
C PHE A 459 21.72 -11.86 4.36
N GLY A 460 21.76 -12.43 5.57
CA GLY A 460 22.90 -13.21 6.08
C GLY A 460 23.36 -14.32 5.15
N ASP A 461 22.43 -15.07 4.55
CA ASP A 461 22.72 -16.15 3.60
C ASP A 461 23.44 -15.68 2.32
N GLN A 462 23.29 -14.40 1.96
CA GLN A 462 23.89 -13.77 0.78
C GLN A 462 25.23 -13.07 1.10
N LEU A 463 25.62 -13.00 2.37
CA LEU A 463 26.81 -12.27 2.84
C LEU A 463 27.95 -13.23 3.23
N ALA A 464 28.35 -14.11 2.31
CA ALA A 464 29.35 -15.16 2.56
C ALA A 464 30.72 -14.64 3.07
N ASP A 465 31.10 -13.42 2.69
CA ASP A 465 32.36 -12.80 3.09
C ASP A 465 32.29 -12.01 4.42
N LEU A 466 31.10 -11.87 5.01
CA LEU A 466 30.91 -11.10 6.24
C LEU A 466 31.27 -11.95 7.46
N LYS A 467 32.15 -11.42 8.31
CA LYS A 467 32.54 -12.11 9.54
C LYS A 467 31.38 -12.20 10.54
N PRO A 468 31.24 -13.29 11.32
CA PRO A 468 30.17 -13.43 12.32
C PRO A 468 30.15 -12.34 13.39
N ASP A 469 31.29 -11.71 13.68
CA ASP A 469 31.49 -10.63 14.65
C ASP A 469 31.57 -9.24 13.99
N ALA A 470 31.21 -9.13 12.71
CA ALA A 470 31.24 -7.86 11.98
C ALA A 470 30.41 -6.78 12.70
N SER A 471 30.94 -5.56 12.69
CA SER A 471 30.26 -4.38 13.22
C SER A 471 28.96 -4.09 12.46
N LEU A 472 28.10 -3.24 13.02
CA LEU A 472 26.90 -2.81 12.33
C LEU A 472 27.26 -2.04 11.04
N GLU A 473 28.31 -1.22 11.08
CA GLU A 473 28.79 -0.45 9.92
C GLU A 473 29.32 -1.36 8.80
N ASP A 474 30.05 -2.42 9.13
CA ASP A 474 30.51 -3.40 8.14
C ASP A 474 29.34 -4.20 7.56
N THR A 475 28.35 -4.50 8.40
CA THR A 475 27.13 -5.21 7.97
C THR A 475 26.33 -4.34 6.99
N PHE A 476 26.12 -3.07 7.30
CA PHE A 476 25.50 -2.11 6.37
C PHE A 476 26.31 -1.97 5.09
N ALA A 477 27.63 -1.84 5.17
CA ALA A 477 28.50 -1.73 3.99
C ALA A 477 28.36 -2.95 3.06
N ALA A 478 28.35 -4.16 3.62
CA ALA A 478 28.21 -5.40 2.87
C ALA A 478 26.83 -5.52 2.20
N VAL A 479 25.75 -5.25 2.95
CA VAL A 479 24.38 -5.24 2.42
C VAL A 479 24.18 -4.14 1.36
N GLY A 480 24.72 -2.95 1.60
CA GLY A 480 24.67 -1.84 0.66
C GLY A 480 25.38 -2.17 -0.65
N LYS A 481 26.56 -2.82 -0.59
CA LYS A 481 27.27 -3.30 -1.78
C LYS A 481 26.45 -4.33 -2.54
N LEU A 482 25.87 -5.31 -1.85
CA LEU A 482 24.99 -6.32 -2.45
C LEU A 482 23.83 -5.65 -3.21
N ARG A 483 23.13 -4.72 -2.56
CA ARG A 483 21.98 -4.00 -3.16
C ARG A 483 22.36 -3.21 -4.40
N ARG A 484 23.43 -2.40 -4.33
CA ARG A 484 23.87 -1.59 -5.48
C ARG A 484 24.30 -2.41 -6.70
N ASN A 485 24.76 -3.64 -6.48
CA ASN A 485 25.09 -4.59 -7.54
C ASN A 485 23.84 -5.22 -8.16
N GLN A 486 22.80 -5.47 -7.37
CA GLN A 486 21.55 -6.10 -7.82
C GLN A 486 20.54 -5.08 -8.40
N ASN A 487 20.57 -3.84 -7.92
CA ASN A 487 19.62 -2.79 -8.30
C ASN A 487 20.37 -1.54 -8.82
N PRO A 488 20.37 -1.29 -10.14
CA PRO A 488 20.93 -0.08 -10.71
C PRO A 488 20.28 1.22 -10.21
N ALA A 489 19.00 1.19 -9.83
CA ALA A 489 18.25 2.32 -9.28
C ALA A 489 18.25 2.35 -7.74
N ASP A 490 19.24 1.72 -7.09
CA ASP A 490 19.42 1.82 -5.65
C ASP A 490 19.49 3.31 -5.21
N PRO A 491 18.70 3.75 -4.21
CA PRO A 491 18.63 5.15 -3.82
C PRO A 491 20.00 5.78 -3.50
N TYR A 492 20.86 5.05 -2.78
CA TYR A 492 22.17 5.57 -2.40
C TYR A 492 23.13 5.62 -3.60
N LYS A 493 23.02 4.67 -4.54
CA LYS A 493 23.78 4.69 -5.80
C LYS A 493 23.41 5.90 -6.66
N VAL A 494 22.12 6.10 -6.91
CA VAL A 494 21.67 7.22 -7.75
C VAL A 494 22.05 8.56 -7.12
N LEU A 495 21.90 8.72 -5.79
CA LEU A 495 22.39 9.90 -5.08
C LEU A 495 23.91 10.09 -5.26
N ALA A 496 24.69 9.01 -5.14
CA ALA A 496 26.14 9.07 -5.26
C ALA A 496 26.62 9.43 -6.67
N ASP A 497 25.88 9.07 -7.72
CA ASP A 497 26.21 9.39 -9.11
C ASP A 497 25.93 10.87 -9.46
N LEU A 498 25.06 11.54 -8.70
CA LEU A 498 24.70 12.94 -8.94
C LEU A 498 25.73 13.93 -8.38
N PRO A 499 25.88 15.14 -8.96
CA PRO A 499 26.94 16.09 -8.61
C PRO A 499 26.65 16.92 -7.34
N PHE A 500 26.02 16.33 -6.32
CA PHE A 500 25.78 17.03 -5.06
C PHE A 500 27.07 17.24 -4.28
N ARG A 501 27.21 18.44 -3.70
CA ARG A 501 28.38 18.84 -2.90
C ARG A 501 28.16 18.65 -1.40
N ILE A 502 26.90 18.73 -0.97
CA ILE A 502 26.49 18.66 0.44
C ILE A 502 25.28 17.75 0.54
N TYR A 503 25.34 16.79 1.45
CA TYR A 503 24.25 15.91 1.84
C TYR A 503 23.95 16.16 3.32
N ILE A 504 22.69 16.23 3.67
CA ILE A 504 22.24 16.34 5.06
C ILE A 504 21.52 15.05 5.41
N SER A 505 21.93 14.36 6.47
CA SER A 505 21.33 13.08 6.88
C SER A 505 20.76 13.16 8.29
N ALA A 506 19.51 12.76 8.42
CA ALA A 506 18.85 12.39 9.67
C ALA A 506 18.85 10.86 9.90
N GLY A 507 19.24 10.06 8.89
CA GLY A 507 19.57 8.65 9.07
C GLY A 507 20.94 8.47 9.74
N THR A 508 21.17 7.32 10.36
CA THR A 508 22.34 7.07 11.24
C THR A 508 23.35 6.06 10.67
N ASP A 509 23.05 5.47 9.50
CA ASP A 509 23.88 4.48 8.82
C ASP A 509 25.01 5.10 7.96
N ASN A 510 25.90 4.24 7.45
CA ASN A 510 27.00 4.59 6.56
C ASN A 510 26.75 4.27 5.07
N LEU A 511 25.51 3.95 4.66
CA LEU A 511 25.23 3.47 3.30
C LEU A 511 25.55 4.52 2.22
N LEU A 512 25.23 5.80 2.47
CA LEU A 512 25.58 6.89 1.56
C LEU A 512 27.10 7.07 1.43
N VAL A 513 27.83 6.99 2.56
CA VAL A 513 29.30 7.08 2.58
C VAL A 513 29.90 6.00 1.68
N GLU A 514 29.43 4.77 1.83
CA GLU A 514 29.90 3.62 1.05
C GLU A 514 29.49 3.72 -0.43
N ALA A 515 28.32 4.28 -0.74
CA ALA A 515 27.89 4.52 -2.11
C ALA A 515 28.75 5.59 -2.80
N LEU A 516 29.05 6.71 -2.13
CA LEU A 516 29.91 7.78 -2.65
C LEU A 516 31.33 7.28 -2.91
N ARG A 517 31.91 6.49 -2.00
CA ARG A 517 33.21 5.85 -2.20
C ARG A 517 33.19 4.89 -3.39
N ALA A 518 32.14 4.10 -3.53
CA ALA A 518 31.98 3.18 -4.67
C ALA A 518 31.85 3.93 -6.00
N ALA A 519 31.31 5.15 -6.00
CA ALA A 519 31.27 6.06 -7.14
C ALA A 519 32.58 6.82 -7.39
N GLY A 520 33.66 6.53 -6.64
CA GLY A 520 34.98 7.15 -6.80
C GLY A 520 35.14 8.51 -6.13
N LYS A 521 34.22 8.90 -5.25
CA LYS A 521 34.28 10.17 -4.50
C LYS A 521 34.97 9.98 -3.14
N ASP A 522 35.43 11.08 -2.56
CA ASP A 522 36.09 11.14 -1.25
C ASP A 522 35.20 11.90 -0.24
N PRO A 523 34.13 11.28 0.27
CA PRO A 523 33.16 11.94 1.14
C PRO A 523 33.78 12.31 2.49
N LYS A 524 33.50 13.54 2.96
CA LYS A 524 33.84 14.00 4.30
C LYS A 524 32.62 13.99 5.20
N VAL A 525 32.75 13.37 6.37
CA VAL A 525 31.67 13.21 7.34
C VAL A 525 31.80 14.26 8.43
N GLU A 526 30.70 14.95 8.71
CA GLU A 526 30.58 15.90 9.81
C GLU A 526 29.34 15.54 10.64
N ILE A 527 29.45 15.61 11.97
CA ILE A 527 28.37 15.25 12.89
C ILE A 527 27.93 16.50 13.64
N CYS A 528 26.62 16.71 13.76
CA CYS A 528 26.09 17.80 14.58
C CYS A 528 26.51 17.62 16.04
N ARG A 529 27.24 18.60 16.59
CA ARG A 529 27.72 18.59 17.99
C ARG A 529 26.66 19.16 18.93
N TRP A 530 25.51 18.51 18.96
CA TRP A 530 24.33 18.96 19.72
C TRP A 530 24.45 18.76 21.25
N ASN A 531 25.51 18.10 21.73
CA ASN A 531 25.83 18.01 23.15
C ASN A 531 27.34 18.15 23.41
N GLU A 532 27.72 18.53 24.64
CA GLU A 532 29.11 18.84 24.99
C GLU A 532 30.06 17.65 24.83
N ARG A 533 29.57 16.40 24.96
CA ARG A 533 30.38 15.19 24.82
C ARG A 533 30.93 15.03 23.40
N LEU A 534 30.30 15.68 22.42
CA LEU A 534 30.70 15.62 21.02
C LEU A 534 31.78 16.65 20.65
N MET A 535 32.01 17.65 21.49
CA MET A 535 33.01 18.71 21.24
C MET A 535 34.45 18.18 21.20
N ARG A 536 34.68 16.97 21.73
CA ARG A 536 35.97 16.27 21.66
C ARG A 536 36.33 15.71 20.27
N PHE A 537 35.35 15.57 19.38
CA PHE A 537 35.58 14.98 18.05
C PHE A 537 36.00 16.08 17.05
N PRO A 538 37.09 15.86 16.28
CA PRO A 538 37.58 16.84 15.32
C PRO A 538 36.53 17.15 14.25
N SER A 539 36.48 18.40 13.78
CA SER A 539 35.61 18.83 12.67
C SER A 539 36.40 18.83 11.37
N VAL A 540 35.80 18.31 10.30
CA VAL A 540 36.43 18.36 8.97
C VAL A 540 36.43 19.78 8.41
N LEU A 541 35.50 20.60 8.90
CA LEU A 541 35.34 22.01 8.53
C LEU A 541 36.35 22.93 9.24
N ASP A 542 37.11 22.41 10.21
CA ASP A 542 38.22 23.14 10.84
C ASP A 542 39.44 23.21 9.89
N ASN A 543 39.45 22.40 8.82
CA ASN A 543 40.47 22.46 7.79
C ASN A 543 40.16 23.61 6.80
N PRO A 544 40.96 24.69 6.78
CA PRO A 544 40.71 25.85 5.91
C PRO A 544 40.84 25.54 4.42
N ASN A 545 41.49 24.44 4.05
CA ASN A 545 41.68 24.03 2.66
C ASN A 545 40.53 23.15 2.13
N TYR A 546 39.54 22.83 2.97
CA TYR A 546 38.41 22.00 2.58
C TYR A 546 37.21 22.87 2.23
N THR A 547 36.69 22.72 1.01
CA THR A 547 35.41 23.27 0.57
C THR A 547 34.62 22.14 -0.10
N PRO A 548 33.35 21.91 0.26
CA PRO A 548 32.60 20.80 -0.30
C PRO A 548 32.49 20.90 -1.84
N SER A 549 32.81 19.80 -2.53
CA SER A 549 32.72 19.67 -3.99
C SER A 549 32.03 18.36 -4.38
N PRO A 550 31.64 18.15 -5.66
CA PRO A 550 31.10 16.86 -6.09
C PRO A 550 32.06 15.68 -5.90
N GLU A 551 33.37 15.91 -5.99
CA GLU A 551 34.44 14.92 -5.82
C GLU A 551 34.75 14.68 -4.32
N GLN A 552 34.68 15.74 -3.51
CA GLN A 552 34.84 15.69 -2.05
C GLN A 552 33.58 16.22 -1.35
N PRO A 553 32.46 15.47 -1.38
CA PRO A 553 31.20 15.96 -0.84
C PRO A 553 31.18 15.91 0.68
N LEU A 554 30.51 16.88 1.30
CA LEU A 554 30.22 16.90 2.73
C LEU A 554 28.95 16.09 3.02
N ILE A 555 28.99 15.21 4.02
CA ILE A 555 27.81 14.56 4.59
C ILE A 555 27.67 15.04 6.03
N PHE A 556 26.62 15.81 6.30
CA PHE A 556 26.33 16.35 7.62
C PHE A 556 25.23 15.53 8.31
N TYR A 557 25.58 14.80 9.37
CA TYR A 557 24.66 13.98 10.16
C TYR A 557 24.05 14.79 11.30
N LEU A 558 22.74 15.06 11.20
CA LEU A 558 22.00 15.86 12.17
C LEU A 558 21.72 15.11 13.47
N PHE A 559 21.30 13.85 13.35
CA PHE A 559 20.91 13.01 14.50
C PHE A 559 21.96 11.95 14.85
N GLY A 560 23.22 12.21 14.47
CA GLY A 560 24.35 11.35 14.78
C GLY A 560 24.52 10.15 13.86
N VAL A 561 25.47 9.29 14.22
CA VAL A 561 25.82 8.05 13.51
C VAL A 561 25.96 6.89 14.48
N THR A 562 25.62 5.67 14.04
CA THR A 562 25.66 4.46 14.89
C THR A 562 27.03 4.17 15.49
N LYS A 563 28.11 4.56 14.78
CA LYS A 563 29.51 4.40 15.20
C LYS A 563 29.88 5.26 16.40
N VAL A 564 29.15 6.35 16.63
CA VAL A 564 29.34 7.24 17.77
C VAL A 564 28.03 7.30 18.55
N PRO A 565 27.74 6.31 19.43
CA PRO A 565 26.45 6.21 20.12
C PRO A 565 26.02 7.49 20.86
N ASP A 566 26.98 8.21 21.48
CA ASP A 566 26.74 9.49 22.16
C ASP A 566 26.23 10.61 21.23
N SER A 567 26.35 10.43 19.91
CA SER A 567 25.86 11.39 18.92
C SER A 567 24.39 11.18 18.55
N LEU A 568 23.83 10.01 18.85
CA LEU A 568 22.47 9.65 18.47
C LEU A 568 21.44 10.48 19.23
N VAL A 569 20.56 11.14 18.49
CA VAL A 569 19.32 11.75 19.02
C VAL A 569 18.24 10.67 18.98
N LEU A 570 17.92 10.08 20.14
CA LEU A 570 17.07 8.90 20.21
C LEU A 570 15.90 9.06 21.16
N THR A 571 16.12 9.58 22.37
CA THR A 571 15.08 9.71 23.40
C THR A 571 14.27 11.00 23.25
N GLU A 572 13.15 11.13 23.95
CA GLU A 572 12.36 12.38 23.95
C GLU A 572 13.22 13.57 24.42
N ASP A 573 13.97 13.38 25.51
CA ASP A 573 14.88 14.41 26.03
C ASP A 573 15.98 14.78 25.03
N ASP A 574 16.57 13.80 24.32
CA ASP A 574 17.55 14.09 23.26
C ASP A 574 16.96 15.02 22.18
N TYR A 575 15.72 14.75 21.73
CA TYR A 575 15.05 15.57 20.72
C TYR A 575 14.73 16.98 21.23
N PHE A 576 14.32 17.12 22.49
CA PHE A 576 14.08 18.44 23.10
C PHE A 576 15.38 19.24 23.23
N ASP A 577 16.44 18.64 23.76
CA ASP A 577 17.74 19.28 23.93
C ASP A 577 18.32 19.71 22.58
N TYR A 578 18.20 18.84 21.56
CA TYR A 578 18.57 19.17 20.19
C TYR A 578 17.81 20.40 19.68
N LEU A 579 16.47 20.40 19.77
CA LEU A 579 15.64 21.49 19.26
C LEU A 579 15.90 22.81 19.99
N ILE A 580 16.02 22.78 21.32
CA ILE A 580 16.32 23.95 22.15
C ILE A 580 17.68 24.52 21.79
N GLY A 581 18.67 23.65 21.61
CA GLY A 581 20.02 24.11 21.35
C GLY A 581 20.25 24.61 19.92
N VAL A 582 19.64 23.99 18.90
CA VAL A 582 19.70 24.53 17.53
C VAL A 582 19.01 25.89 17.42
N THR A 583 17.93 26.12 18.17
CA THR A 583 17.22 27.42 18.17
C THR A 583 17.94 28.50 18.96
N ARG A 584 18.62 28.15 20.07
CA ARG A 584 19.38 29.12 20.91
C ARG A 584 20.81 29.34 20.44
N ASN A 585 21.45 28.33 19.88
CA ASN A 585 22.87 28.31 19.53
C ASN A 585 23.05 27.98 18.04
N LYS A 586 22.92 28.99 17.18
CA LYS A 586 23.07 28.87 15.72
C LYS A 586 24.44 28.30 15.27
N LYS A 587 25.41 28.11 16.19
CA LYS A 587 26.74 27.56 15.89
C LYS A 587 26.77 26.03 15.72
N TRP A 588 25.72 25.31 16.11
CA TRP A 588 25.68 23.84 15.95
C TRP A 588 25.53 23.40 14.49
N ILE A 589 24.91 24.25 13.67
CA ILE A 589 24.84 24.06 12.22
C ILE A 589 25.97 24.90 11.61
N PRO A 590 26.97 24.29 10.95
CA PRO A 590 28.05 25.03 10.32
C PRO A 590 27.53 25.99 9.24
N PRO A 591 28.17 27.17 9.02
CA PRO A 591 27.72 28.14 8.02
C PRO A 591 27.50 27.54 6.64
N VAL A 592 28.41 26.68 6.17
CA VAL A 592 28.30 26.01 4.86
C VAL A 592 27.03 25.16 4.72
N VAL A 593 26.54 24.57 5.81
CA VAL A 593 25.29 23.80 5.84
C VAL A 593 24.08 24.73 5.93
N SER A 594 24.17 25.79 6.73
CA SER A 594 23.11 26.80 6.83
C SER A 594 22.87 27.51 5.49
N ASP A 595 23.94 27.83 4.76
CA ASP A 595 23.88 28.45 3.43
C ASP A 595 23.25 27.48 2.42
N ALA A 596 23.65 26.21 2.42
CA ALA A 596 23.02 25.17 1.60
C ALA A 596 21.52 25.05 1.89
N LEU A 597 21.11 25.13 3.16
CA LEU A 597 19.71 25.10 3.58
C LEU A 597 18.91 26.37 3.24
N ALA A 598 19.57 27.48 2.90
CA ALA A 598 18.93 28.76 2.60
C ALA A 598 18.94 29.11 1.11
N ASP A 599 20.02 28.75 0.41
CA ASP A 599 20.38 29.23 -0.93
C ASP A 599 20.41 28.09 -1.98
N SER A 600 19.69 26.99 -1.74
CA SER A 600 19.52 25.89 -2.71
C SER A 600 18.10 25.29 -2.68
N GLY A 601 17.74 24.54 -3.73
CA GLY A 601 16.56 23.69 -3.73
C GLY A 601 16.74 22.48 -2.82
N LEU A 602 15.78 22.22 -1.94
CA LEU A 602 15.87 21.11 -0.99
C LEU A 602 15.19 19.86 -1.53
N LEU A 603 15.88 18.71 -1.50
CA LEU A 603 15.34 17.41 -1.87
C LEU A 603 15.21 16.53 -0.63
N PHE A 604 14.02 16.48 -0.03
CA PHE A 604 13.72 15.63 1.12
C PHE A 604 13.37 14.21 0.65
N LEU A 605 14.09 13.21 1.17
CA LEU A 605 13.87 11.79 0.89
C LEU A 605 13.90 11.01 2.21
N GLY A 606 13.11 9.97 2.38
CA GLY A 606 13.23 9.13 3.57
C GLY A 606 12.58 9.69 4.84
N PHE A 607 11.52 10.50 4.74
CA PHE A 607 10.83 11.12 5.87
C PHE A 607 9.34 10.76 5.94
N ARG A 608 8.83 10.59 7.17
CA ARG A 608 7.39 10.59 7.49
C ARG A 608 7.03 11.84 8.30
N LEU A 609 5.87 12.44 8.05
CA LEU A 609 5.48 13.71 8.69
C LEU A 609 5.12 13.56 10.17
N GLU A 610 4.67 12.37 10.57
CA GLU A 610 4.41 12.02 11.96
C GLU A 610 5.69 11.89 12.81
N ASP A 611 6.83 11.59 12.19
CA ASP A 611 8.06 11.30 12.91
C ASP A 611 8.67 12.54 13.57
N TRP A 612 9.21 12.34 14.77
CA TRP A 612 9.99 13.34 15.50
C TRP A 612 11.16 13.88 14.70
N SER A 613 11.88 13.00 14.00
CA SER A 613 13.03 13.35 13.16
C SER A 613 12.66 14.40 12.09
N PHE A 614 11.55 14.20 11.38
CA PHE A 614 11.06 15.17 10.40
C PHE A 614 10.59 16.45 11.07
N ARG A 615 9.75 16.36 12.12
CA ARG A 615 9.16 17.55 12.76
C ARG A 615 10.20 18.46 13.39
N VAL A 616 11.19 17.87 14.05
CA VAL A 616 12.32 18.60 14.66
C VAL A 616 13.18 19.22 13.57
N LEU A 617 13.57 18.45 12.55
CA LEU A 617 14.31 18.95 11.39
C LEU A 617 13.60 20.14 10.73
N PHE A 618 12.32 19.95 10.41
CA PHE A 618 11.48 20.93 9.73
C PHE A 618 11.38 22.22 10.54
N ARG A 619 11.18 22.13 11.87
CA ARG A 619 11.15 23.28 12.78
C ARG A 619 12.52 23.96 12.93
N SER A 620 13.61 23.18 12.94
CA SER A 620 14.97 23.70 13.02
C SER A 620 15.40 24.43 11.75
N ILE A 621 14.95 23.99 10.56
CA ILE A 621 15.34 24.55 9.26
C ILE A 621 14.40 25.68 8.81
N ILE A 622 13.09 25.56 9.07
CA ILE A 622 12.05 26.49 8.56
C ILE A 622 11.79 27.63 9.55
N SER A 623 12.86 28.21 10.08
CA SER A 623 12.77 29.52 10.74
C SER A 623 12.42 30.60 9.70
N PRO A 624 11.70 31.68 10.09
CA PRO A 624 11.26 32.74 9.18
C PRO A 624 12.39 33.46 8.42
N GLU A 625 13.59 33.49 9.00
CA GLU A 625 14.74 34.28 8.52
C GLU A 625 15.34 33.76 7.19
N GLY A 626 15.23 32.45 6.90
CA GLY A 626 15.70 31.85 5.64
C GLY A 626 14.63 31.69 4.56
N ARG A 627 13.36 31.98 4.86
CA ARG A 627 12.22 31.67 3.98
C ARG A 627 12.23 32.45 2.66
N GLN A 628 12.59 33.74 2.68
CA GLN A 628 12.63 34.59 1.48
C GLN A 628 13.72 34.19 0.46
N ARG A 629 14.81 33.58 0.93
CA ARG A 629 15.88 33.09 0.05
C ARG A 629 15.53 31.74 -0.55
N ARG A 630 15.00 30.83 0.27
CA ARG A 630 14.54 29.50 -0.15
C ARG A 630 13.40 29.52 -1.16
N SER A 631 12.50 30.51 -1.09
CA SER A 631 11.34 30.57 -2.01
C SER A 631 11.70 30.79 -3.48
N ARG A 632 12.98 31.02 -3.77
CA ARG A 632 13.50 31.15 -5.14
C ARG A 632 13.80 29.79 -5.79
N TYR A 633 13.80 28.71 -5.01
CA TYR A 633 14.18 27.38 -5.48
C TYR A 633 13.02 26.39 -5.36
N ALA A 634 13.02 25.37 -6.22
CA ALA A 634 12.09 24.26 -6.10
C ALA A 634 12.49 23.37 -4.92
N ASN A 635 11.65 23.33 -3.88
CA ASN A 635 11.78 22.39 -2.77
C ASN A 635 10.89 21.19 -3.03
N ILE A 636 11.43 19.99 -2.94
CA ILE A 636 10.75 18.74 -3.30
C ILE A 636 10.88 17.77 -2.12
N ALA A 637 9.77 17.17 -1.73
CA ALA A 637 9.74 16.04 -0.82
C ALA A 637 9.27 14.79 -1.58
N GLY A 638 10.22 13.89 -1.82
CA GLY A 638 9.99 12.56 -2.36
C GLY A 638 9.80 11.56 -1.25
N GLN A 639 8.57 11.49 -0.71
CA GLN A 639 8.00 10.36 0.02
C GLN A 639 6.75 10.81 0.78
N ILE A 640 5.58 10.37 0.30
CA ILE A 640 4.46 9.99 1.15
C ILE A 640 3.70 8.90 0.39
N LEU A 641 3.69 7.68 0.90
CA LEU A 641 2.62 6.74 0.59
C LEU A 641 1.79 6.63 1.86
N PRO A 642 0.50 7.01 1.84
CA PRO A 642 -0.39 6.64 2.92
C PRO A 642 -0.49 5.10 2.90
N GLU A 643 0.24 4.42 3.78
CA GLU A 643 0.12 2.97 3.95
C GLU A 643 -1.33 2.64 4.37
N GLU A 644 -2.00 1.74 3.65
CA GLU A 644 -3.36 1.32 4.01
C GLU A 644 -3.35 0.56 5.34
N GLY A 645 -4.05 1.12 6.32
CA GLY A 645 -4.06 0.66 7.71
C GLY A 645 -3.56 1.70 8.72
N LEU A 646 -2.79 2.71 8.27
CA LEU A 646 -2.31 3.81 9.14
C LEU A 646 -3.18 5.06 9.05
N PHE A 647 -3.81 5.30 7.90
CA PHE A 647 -4.71 6.41 7.69
C PHE A 647 -6.14 5.92 7.50
N LEU A 648 -7.07 6.51 8.24
CA LEU A 648 -8.51 6.27 8.08
C LEU A 648 -8.99 6.66 6.67
N ASP A 649 -8.38 7.71 6.10
CA ASP A 649 -8.63 8.23 4.76
C ASP A 649 -7.28 8.64 4.10
N PRO A 650 -6.73 7.79 3.22
CA PRO A 650 -5.50 8.07 2.47
C PRO A 650 -5.52 9.37 1.67
N GLU A 651 -6.63 9.72 1.01
CA GLU A 651 -6.73 10.91 0.15
C GLU A 651 -6.84 12.19 0.98
N ARG A 652 -7.51 12.14 2.12
CA ARG A 652 -7.51 13.27 3.03
C ARG A 652 -6.18 13.42 3.76
N ALA A 653 -5.53 12.30 4.13
CA ALA A 653 -4.15 12.35 4.61
C ALA A 653 -3.28 13.04 3.54
N ARG A 654 -3.40 12.64 2.27
CA ARG A 654 -2.79 13.29 1.11
C ARG A 654 -2.97 14.82 1.12
N ARG A 655 -4.23 15.28 1.16
CA ARG A 655 -4.61 16.70 1.18
C ARG A 655 -4.12 17.45 2.42
N TYR A 656 -4.17 16.82 3.59
CA TYR A 656 -3.67 17.39 4.85
C TYR A 656 -2.17 17.60 4.79
N MET A 657 -1.44 16.61 4.29
CA MET A 657 0.02 16.66 4.17
C MET A 657 0.47 17.71 3.14
N GLU A 658 -0.23 17.80 2.00
CA GLU A 658 -0.06 18.92 1.06
C GLU A 658 -0.29 20.27 1.75
N SER A 659 -1.37 20.41 2.51
CA SER A 659 -1.72 21.66 3.19
C SER A 659 -0.72 22.04 4.29
N TYR A 660 -0.23 21.06 5.05
CA TYR A 660 0.79 21.23 6.09
C TYR A 660 2.09 21.79 5.49
N LEU A 661 2.45 21.34 4.28
CA LEU A 661 3.68 21.74 3.58
C LEU A 661 3.52 22.94 2.64
N ARG A 662 2.29 23.32 2.24
CA ARG A 662 2.02 24.48 1.37
C ARG A 662 2.65 25.77 1.86
N GLY A 663 2.70 26.00 3.18
CA GLY A 663 3.34 27.17 3.78
C GLY A 663 4.87 27.23 3.61
N SER A 664 5.48 26.20 3.02
CA SER A 664 6.93 26.04 2.84
C SER A 664 7.34 25.80 1.38
N GLU A 665 6.41 25.93 0.42
CA GLU A 665 6.66 25.76 -1.02
C GLU A 665 7.30 24.41 -1.42
N ILE A 666 7.02 23.35 -0.64
CA ILE A 666 7.51 22.00 -0.90
C ILE A 666 6.50 21.27 -1.79
N SER A 667 6.97 20.78 -2.94
CA SER A 667 6.21 19.93 -3.86
C SER A 667 6.32 18.46 -3.43
N LEU A 668 5.22 17.72 -3.44
CA LEU A 668 5.16 16.33 -2.98
C LEU A 668 5.15 15.35 -4.14
N PHE A 669 5.99 14.32 -4.05
CA PHE A 669 5.92 13.14 -4.92
C PHE A 669 5.29 11.96 -4.18
N TRP A 670 4.24 11.42 -4.77
CA TRP A 670 3.49 10.25 -4.29
C TRP A 670 4.13 9.00 -4.87
N GLY A 671 4.82 8.24 -4.05
CA GLY A 671 5.50 7.01 -4.44
C GLY A 671 6.54 6.59 -3.39
N SER A 672 7.14 5.42 -3.60
CA SER A 672 8.25 4.97 -2.77
C SER A 672 9.53 5.77 -3.09
N ILE A 673 10.53 5.64 -2.22
CA ILE A 673 11.85 6.26 -2.45
C ILE A 673 12.46 5.66 -3.72
N GLU A 674 12.38 4.34 -3.87
CA GLU A 674 12.85 3.63 -5.05
C GLU A 674 12.18 4.14 -6.35
N ASP A 675 10.86 4.39 -6.35
CA ASP A 675 10.16 4.96 -7.52
C ASP A 675 10.68 6.34 -7.88
N PHE A 676 10.83 7.22 -6.87
CA PHE A 676 11.33 8.56 -7.07
C PHE A 676 12.76 8.53 -7.64
N MET A 677 13.62 7.67 -7.08
CA MET A 677 15.02 7.56 -7.50
C MET A 677 15.16 6.93 -8.88
N GLN A 678 14.30 5.97 -9.24
CA GLN A 678 14.25 5.41 -10.59
C GLN A 678 13.86 6.48 -11.62
N GLU A 679 12.83 7.27 -11.33
CA GLU A 679 12.39 8.34 -12.23
C GLU A 679 13.43 9.47 -12.31
N LEU A 680 14.04 9.86 -11.19
CA LEU A 680 15.14 10.83 -11.15
C LEU A 680 16.33 10.34 -11.99
N HIS A 681 16.74 9.08 -11.84
CA HIS A 681 17.82 8.49 -12.62
C HIS A 681 17.52 8.48 -14.12
N ARG A 682 16.29 8.11 -14.49
CA ARG A 682 15.84 8.13 -15.89
C ARG A 682 15.87 9.55 -16.46
N LYS A 683 15.26 10.52 -15.77
CA LYS A 683 15.22 11.93 -16.20
C LYS A 683 16.61 12.54 -16.30
N TRP A 684 17.49 12.24 -15.35
CA TRP A 684 18.88 12.69 -15.38
C TRP A 684 19.63 12.12 -16.59
N SER A 685 19.45 10.82 -16.87
CA SER A 685 20.06 10.16 -18.02
C SER A 685 19.55 10.71 -19.35
N GLU A 686 18.25 11.00 -19.45
CA GLU A 686 17.62 11.62 -20.64
C GLU A 686 18.10 13.05 -20.88
N ALA A 687 18.34 13.81 -19.81
CA ALA A 687 18.78 15.20 -19.91
C ALA A 687 20.22 15.35 -20.46
N GLY A 688 20.99 14.26 -20.51
CA GLY A 688 22.35 14.21 -21.05
C GLY A 688 23.39 15.04 -20.27
N PRO A 689 24.68 14.99 -20.69
CA PRO A 689 25.71 15.87 -20.15
C PRO A 689 25.36 17.34 -20.44
N ALA A 690 25.74 18.25 -19.54
CA ALA A 690 25.55 19.68 -19.76
C ALA A 690 26.15 20.08 -21.12
N PRO A 691 25.45 20.88 -21.96
CA PRO A 691 26.08 21.43 -23.15
C PRO A 691 27.32 22.19 -22.69
N VAL A 692 28.48 21.82 -23.25
CA VAL A 692 29.72 22.56 -23.05
C VAL A 692 29.41 23.97 -23.50
N ALA A 693 29.34 24.92 -22.56
CA ALA A 693 29.28 26.33 -22.91
C ALA A 693 30.49 26.58 -23.80
N ALA A 694 30.25 26.87 -25.07
CA ALA A 694 31.28 27.44 -25.91
C ALA A 694 31.87 28.60 -25.12
N ALA A 695 33.19 28.63 -24.99
CA ALA A 695 33.89 29.75 -24.39
C ALA A 695 33.54 30.98 -25.23
N ASP A 696 32.49 31.70 -24.84
CA ASP A 696 32.20 33.02 -25.37
C ASP A 696 33.38 33.89 -24.95
N GLU A 697 34.17 34.21 -25.96
CA GLU A 697 35.09 35.33 -25.95
C GLU A 697 34.34 36.53 -25.41
N ASN A 698 34.69 36.89 -24.19
CA ASN A 698 34.22 38.06 -23.48
C ASN A 698 34.26 39.31 -24.40
N PRO A 699 33.13 39.84 -24.89
CA PRO A 699 33.11 41.21 -25.38
C PRO A 699 32.65 42.06 -24.19
N PHE A 700 33.44 43.07 -23.85
CA PHE A 700 33.23 44.01 -22.73
C PHE A 700 33.96 43.64 -21.43
N PHE A 701 35.11 44.32 -21.27
CA PHE A 701 35.46 45.13 -20.10
C PHE A 701 34.96 44.70 -18.71
#